data_AF-A0A074VLF1-F1
#
_entry.id   AF-A0A074VLF1-F1
#
_cell.length_a   1.000
_cell.length_b   1.000
_cell.length_c   1.000
_cell.angle_alpha   90.00
_cell.angle_beta   90.00
_cell.angle_gamma   90.00
#
_symmetry.space_group_name_H-M   'P 1'
#
loop_
_entity.id
_entity.type
_entity.pdbx_description
1 polymer ?
#
loop_
_entity_poly.entity_id
_entity_poly.type
_entity_poly.pdbx_seq_one_letter_code
_entity_poly.pdbx_strand_id
1 'polypeptide(L)'
;MPSREATAYFGAGPAPLPTAVLEKASQVLLNYNDSGIGITEISHRSGDAAKILEDTKSALAQLLDIPTQEGPDGYQIIFLQGGGSGEFSASVYHMTALWVEKRRQQIVKELGEEDETKVFEALRKAVDDEFKLDYLVTGSWSLKASQEAARLVGANHVNVAVDSRKANNGKFGTIPSESSWSLTSNPAHSGMVYFCDNETVDGVEFPAFPNIDSDKYQVIADMSSNFLSRKVDVKRYSAIFGGAQKNVGTTGITIAIIKNSLLTQLAKPDLLRKLNLPVGPVVLDWPTIAKNNSLYNTLPIFDVWIAGQVMQSLISKASTSGPKIATQQTESEHKASLLYGILDKYPVYHVVPDKTVRSKMNICFRIGSEEDRDDKEKKFLAGANDRLLLGCKGHRSVGGCRISNYNAVSVEKFVGEHLDESELGLADRSHVILGHTPKLDQQRERRCCECHHVNNIMAAVARRLDAKPRSTSRRNATTALLAPRDQGSTLVVSSHRSEAVKGFITRNGSNITKGDVQLRLASLPPPRGQTSYKLSISTSPSAPALRLKQIAEVRTLINSSLDVVDATTWTGDKRDANFISGQLTLLHENIRDAKAVLKADPAASEADKTWASDPLDDKIFDPPPPPNLSFHLSISDAALLLHVRTLEPASSTGSSTPLGGGGPSFTGFGLRDRLAHALGAGPRPPAHDEAEDVFTYRGAQVRVKEKVRVESQDPSLISAMAKLAALEHTVELGRRALDVVMTKSDESNSSAMANLYTEFLPNIKTLTVTTVLDTPRNDTTALSLSSDRTKLILEHNNRTHDVTLPARISGQGPQNLQLPNTGESQCANRIPAEPFFGEEEPIALWSATYLNSQTRVHCKHCNALVSSDKIRDWKNLPSEAWAEMMDLWHCHKPDEPDHGHEDAPAKKGYAAGNKLRAQAGVGLVDVMSFLLSEGDCTVEGRSLKDNDDIHQVNCKKCDTILGYRDPQTEGIRLQKPYLALSSQKNGALRSYDAAHWFSCYLHQAIETQGVRKFVFPTLPHEIWVFSTNLAYSSLECPEPKQAMKVLFKAREGGQDVETLRAGNLLIETLTLSPSLEELFYRVLEQENAKLPESLQILMGWQVAVLPVLYGSDGIQA
;
A
#
# COMPACT_ATOMS: atom_id res chain seq x y z
N MET A 1 8.81 15.45 -21.93
CA MET A 1 8.56 13.99 -22.00
C MET A 1 8.76 13.56 -23.45
N PRO A 2 9.32 12.37 -23.75
CA PRO A 2 9.41 11.90 -25.12
C PRO A 2 8.02 11.70 -25.73
N SER A 3 7.88 11.92 -27.04
CA SER A 3 6.63 11.67 -27.77
C SER A 3 6.41 10.16 -27.97
N ARG A 4 5.17 9.77 -28.28
CA ARG A 4 4.82 8.36 -28.57
C ARG A 4 5.48 7.88 -29.86
N GLU A 5 5.69 8.79 -30.80
CA GLU A 5 6.32 8.58 -32.09
C GLU A 5 7.80 8.26 -31.90
N ALA A 6 8.49 9.01 -31.03
CA ALA A 6 9.91 8.82 -30.70
C ALA A 6 10.20 7.56 -29.86
N THR A 7 9.18 6.90 -29.31
CA THR A 7 9.37 5.73 -28.42
C THR A 7 9.04 4.42 -29.13
N ALA A 8 10.01 3.50 -29.21
CA ALA A 8 9.79 2.13 -29.67
C ALA A 8 9.59 1.21 -28.46
N TYR A 9 8.37 0.73 -28.25
CA TYR A 9 8.05 -0.15 -27.13
C TYR A 9 7.90 -1.61 -27.58
N PHE A 10 8.79 -2.47 -27.08
CA PHE A 10 8.88 -3.90 -27.37
C PHE A 10 8.40 -4.77 -26.19
N GLY A 11 7.46 -4.26 -25.38
CA GLY A 11 6.86 -5.02 -24.29
C GLY A 11 6.04 -6.22 -24.79
N ALA A 12 6.12 -7.34 -24.07
CA ALA A 12 5.57 -8.63 -24.51
C ALA A 12 4.09 -8.90 -24.14
N GLY A 13 3.39 -7.92 -23.56
CA GLY A 13 2.03 -8.08 -23.05
C GLY A 13 1.85 -7.47 -21.64
N PRO A 14 1.11 -6.36 -21.48
CA PRO A 14 0.46 -5.59 -22.53
C PRO A 14 1.46 -5.02 -23.54
N ALA A 15 1.10 -5.07 -24.82
CA ALA A 15 1.88 -4.65 -25.97
C ALA A 15 1.42 -3.28 -26.50
N PRO A 16 2.19 -2.63 -27.40
CA PRO A 16 1.74 -1.41 -28.04
C PRO A 16 0.46 -1.63 -28.88
N LEU A 17 -0.37 -0.61 -28.94
CA LEU A 17 -1.54 -0.51 -29.83
C LEU A 17 -1.31 0.60 -30.88
N PRO A 18 -2.00 0.54 -32.05
CA PRO A 18 -1.92 1.61 -33.05
C PRO A 18 -2.32 2.96 -32.45
N THR A 19 -1.50 4.00 -32.70
CA THR A 19 -1.73 5.35 -32.13
C THR A 19 -3.12 5.90 -32.47
N ALA A 20 -3.55 5.79 -33.73
CA ALA A 20 -4.87 6.24 -34.16
C ALA A 20 -6.04 5.57 -33.40
N VAL A 21 -5.87 4.30 -32.99
CA VAL A 21 -6.89 3.60 -32.20
C VAL A 21 -6.94 4.17 -30.78
N LEU A 22 -5.79 4.47 -30.16
CA LEU A 22 -5.74 5.06 -28.82
C LEU A 22 -6.27 6.49 -28.79
N GLU A 23 -5.99 7.29 -29.81
CA GLU A 23 -6.55 8.63 -29.96
C GLU A 23 -8.08 8.57 -30.02
N LYS A 24 -8.63 7.68 -30.85
CA LYS A 24 -10.07 7.45 -30.91
C LYS A 24 -10.62 6.90 -29.59
N ALA A 25 -9.89 6.00 -28.94
CA ALA A 25 -10.25 5.44 -27.63
C ALA A 25 -10.40 6.54 -26.56
N SER A 26 -9.51 7.53 -26.57
CA SER A 26 -9.56 8.66 -25.63
C SER A 26 -10.82 9.51 -25.80
N GLN A 27 -11.36 9.63 -27.02
CA GLN A 27 -12.55 10.41 -27.32
C GLN A 27 -13.83 9.69 -26.86
N VAL A 28 -13.94 8.39 -27.20
CA VAL A 28 -15.14 7.61 -26.89
C VAL A 28 -15.32 7.33 -25.40
N LEU A 29 -14.29 7.53 -24.58
CA LEU A 29 -14.37 7.39 -23.12
C LEU A 29 -15.26 8.44 -22.46
N LEU A 30 -15.39 9.63 -23.03
CA LEU A 30 -16.21 10.71 -22.49
C LEU A 30 -17.58 10.79 -23.15
N ASN A 31 -17.65 10.55 -24.46
CA ASN A 31 -18.88 10.60 -25.22
C ASN A 31 -18.81 9.64 -26.40
N TYR A 32 -19.56 8.55 -26.32
CA TYR A 32 -19.67 7.57 -27.40
C TYR A 32 -20.88 7.89 -28.28
N ASN A 33 -20.65 8.06 -29.59
CA ASN A 33 -21.69 8.34 -30.60
C ASN A 33 -22.62 9.52 -30.22
N ASP A 34 -22.06 10.59 -29.65
CA ASP A 34 -22.81 11.78 -29.22
C ASP A 34 -23.99 11.48 -28.27
N SER A 35 -23.93 10.35 -27.55
CA SER A 35 -24.97 9.92 -26.61
C SER A 35 -24.99 10.72 -25.30
N GLY A 36 -23.93 11.50 -25.03
CA GLY A 36 -23.75 12.23 -23.77
C GLY A 36 -23.18 11.37 -22.63
N ILE A 37 -22.84 10.11 -22.89
CA ILE A 37 -22.17 9.19 -21.96
C ILE A 37 -20.99 8.48 -22.63
N GLY A 38 -20.02 8.06 -21.83
CA GLY A 38 -18.85 7.33 -22.28
C GLY A 38 -19.16 5.88 -22.66
N ILE A 39 -18.33 5.30 -23.54
CA ILE A 39 -18.42 3.87 -23.93
C ILE A 39 -18.31 2.90 -22.74
N THR A 40 -17.70 3.33 -21.63
CA THR A 40 -17.62 2.52 -20.39
C THR A 40 -18.88 2.59 -19.54
N GLU A 41 -19.83 3.47 -19.88
CA GLU A 41 -21.10 3.66 -19.16
C GLU A 41 -22.28 3.00 -19.89
N ILE A 42 -22.12 2.64 -21.17
CA ILE A 42 -23.19 1.99 -21.94
C ILE A 42 -23.51 0.61 -21.36
N SER A 43 -24.79 0.28 -21.30
CA SER A 43 -25.22 -1.07 -20.91
C SER A 43 -24.70 -2.11 -21.90
N HIS A 44 -24.11 -3.21 -21.42
CA HIS A 44 -23.73 -4.36 -22.23
C HIS A 44 -24.91 -5.02 -22.98
N ARG A 45 -26.16 -4.63 -22.66
CA ARG A 45 -27.39 -5.05 -23.35
C ARG A 45 -27.93 -4.02 -24.34
N SER A 46 -27.26 -2.88 -24.51
CA SER A 46 -27.69 -1.84 -25.45
C SER A 46 -27.47 -2.29 -26.91
N GLY A 47 -28.17 -1.63 -27.84
CA GLY A 47 -27.94 -1.81 -29.27
C GLY A 47 -26.50 -1.47 -29.67
N ASP A 48 -25.89 -0.46 -29.02
CA ASP A 48 -24.49 -0.09 -29.23
C ASP A 48 -23.53 -1.21 -28.84
N ALA A 49 -23.69 -1.80 -27.64
CA ALA A 49 -22.84 -2.90 -27.20
C ALA A 49 -22.97 -4.13 -28.11
N ALA A 50 -24.21 -4.47 -28.52
CA ALA A 50 -24.47 -5.54 -29.47
C ALA A 50 -23.79 -5.29 -30.82
N LYS A 51 -23.88 -4.05 -31.33
CA LYS A 51 -23.23 -3.63 -32.58
C LYS A 51 -21.71 -3.70 -32.49
N ILE A 52 -21.11 -3.28 -31.39
CA ILE A 52 -19.66 -3.37 -31.16
C ILE A 52 -19.20 -4.84 -31.23
N LEU A 53 -19.93 -5.75 -30.59
CA LEU A 53 -19.64 -7.18 -30.64
C LEU A 53 -19.76 -7.71 -32.08
N GLU A 54 -20.85 -7.40 -32.76
CA GLU A 54 -21.09 -7.84 -34.14
C GLU A 54 -20.00 -7.35 -35.10
N ASP A 55 -19.68 -6.06 -35.06
CA ASP A 55 -18.64 -5.45 -35.89
C ASP A 55 -17.27 -6.09 -35.62
N THR A 56 -16.96 -6.41 -34.36
CA THR A 56 -15.70 -7.05 -33.96
C THR A 56 -15.64 -8.51 -34.42
N LYS A 57 -16.73 -9.28 -34.27
CA LYS A 57 -16.82 -10.66 -34.78
C LYS A 57 -16.70 -10.70 -36.29
N SER A 58 -17.39 -9.81 -36.99
CA SER A 58 -17.34 -9.68 -38.44
C SER A 58 -15.92 -9.35 -38.92
N ALA A 59 -15.24 -8.41 -38.27
CA ALA A 59 -13.86 -8.07 -38.60
C ALA A 59 -12.92 -9.27 -38.44
N LEU A 60 -13.04 -10.01 -37.33
CA LEU A 60 -12.24 -11.21 -37.10
C LEU A 60 -12.53 -12.31 -38.12
N ALA A 61 -13.81 -12.53 -38.44
CA ALA A 61 -14.22 -13.52 -39.43
C ALA A 61 -13.64 -13.22 -40.82
N GLN A 62 -13.64 -11.95 -41.24
CA GLN A 62 -13.06 -11.52 -42.51
C GLN A 62 -11.53 -11.64 -42.55
N LEU A 63 -10.84 -11.38 -41.43
CA LEU A 63 -9.38 -11.45 -41.38
C LEU A 63 -8.87 -12.89 -41.51
N LEU A 64 -9.53 -13.85 -40.86
CA LEU A 64 -9.09 -15.25 -40.81
C LEU A 64 -9.92 -16.20 -41.69
N ASP A 65 -10.80 -15.68 -42.55
CA ASP A 65 -11.72 -16.47 -43.38
C ASP A 65 -12.51 -17.51 -42.56
N ILE A 66 -13.02 -17.10 -41.39
CA ILE A 66 -13.69 -17.99 -40.44
C ILE A 66 -15.04 -18.45 -41.02
N PRO A 67 -15.32 -19.76 -41.11
CA PRO A 67 -16.62 -20.26 -41.55
C PRO A 67 -17.69 -20.02 -40.45
N THR A 68 -18.46 -18.93 -40.53
CA THR A 68 -19.45 -18.55 -39.51
C THR A 68 -20.86 -19.08 -39.76
N GLN A 69 -21.06 -19.97 -40.73
CA GLN A 69 -22.36 -20.56 -41.02
C GLN A 69 -22.88 -21.39 -39.84
N GLU A 70 -24.21 -21.55 -39.75
CA GLU A 70 -24.83 -22.47 -38.81
C GLU A 70 -24.51 -23.94 -39.16
N GLY A 71 -24.61 -24.82 -38.16
CA GLY A 71 -24.33 -26.26 -38.30
C GLY A 71 -22.92 -26.67 -37.84
N PRO A 72 -22.63 -27.98 -37.79
CA PRO A 72 -21.47 -28.55 -37.10
C PRO A 72 -20.10 -28.18 -37.69
N ASP A 73 -20.06 -27.78 -38.97
CA ASP A 73 -18.84 -27.40 -39.68
C ASP A 73 -18.52 -25.90 -39.61
N GLY A 74 -19.42 -25.10 -39.04
CA GLY A 74 -19.19 -23.68 -38.75
C GLY A 74 -18.47 -23.45 -37.43
N TYR A 75 -18.17 -22.18 -37.15
CA TYR A 75 -17.46 -21.72 -35.95
C TYR A 75 -18.18 -20.55 -35.27
N GLN A 76 -18.16 -20.55 -33.95
CA GLN A 76 -18.51 -19.40 -33.13
C GLN A 76 -17.28 -18.60 -32.75
N ILE A 77 -17.42 -17.28 -32.77
CA ILE A 77 -16.47 -16.34 -32.18
C ILE A 77 -17.06 -15.88 -30.85
N ILE A 78 -16.34 -16.12 -29.76
CA ILE A 78 -16.75 -15.69 -28.42
C ILE A 78 -15.68 -14.86 -27.73
N PHE A 79 -16.14 -13.98 -26.85
CA PHE A 79 -15.32 -13.15 -25.97
C PHE A 79 -15.56 -13.54 -24.53
N LEU A 80 -14.46 -13.69 -23.78
CA LEU A 80 -14.44 -14.18 -22.41
C LEU A 80 -13.52 -13.29 -21.56
N GLN A 81 -13.66 -13.39 -20.24
CA GLN A 81 -12.68 -12.83 -19.29
C GLN A 81 -11.72 -13.94 -18.83
N GLY A 82 -10.63 -13.56 -18.16
CA GLY A 82 -9.67 -14.52 -17.56
C GLY A 82 -8.33 -14.63 -18.29
N GLY A 83 -8.15 -13.94 -19.42
CA GLY A 83 -6.92 -13.97 -20.21
C GLY A 83 -6.64 -15.37 -20.82
N GLY A 84 -5.49 -15.52 -21.49
CA GLY A 84 -5.10 -16.83 -22.06
C GLY A 84 -4.99 -17.94 -21.01
N SER A 85 -4.68 -17.59 -19.74
CA SER A 85 -4.64 -18.56 -18.65
C SER A 85 -6.02 -19.10 -18.26
N GLY A 86 -7.10 -18.32 -18.40
CA GLY A 86 -8.45 -18.82 -18.19
C GLY A 86 -8.81 -19.96 -19.16
N GLU A 87 -8.30 -19.90 -20.39
CA GLU A 87 -8.53 -20.92 -21.42
C GLU A 87 -7.73 -22.21 -21.18
N PHE A 88 -6.65 -22.16 -20.40
CA PHE A 88 -5.96 -23.39 -19.96
C PHE A 88 -6.92 -24.26 -19.16
N SER A 89 -7.73 -23.65 -18.28
CA SER A 89 -8.75 -24.37 -17.53
C SER A 89 -10.00 -24.63 -18.37
N ALA A 90 -10.47 -23.64 -19.15
CA ALA A 90 -11.70 -23.76 -19.95
C ALA A 90 -11.64 -24.93 -20.96
N SER A 91 -10.53 -25.05 -21.68
CA SER A 91 -10.30 -26.16 -22.62
C SER A 91 -10.34 -27.52 -21.91
N VAL A 92 -9.72 -27.65 -20.73
CA VAL A 92 -9.73 -28.90 -19.95
C VAL A 92 -11.15 -29.26 -19.51
N TYR A 93 -11.89 -28.31 -18.90
CA TYR A 93 -13.25 -28.59 -18.45
C TYR A 93 -14.16 -29.01 -19.60
N HIS A 94 -14.11 -28.25 -20.70
CA HIS A 94 -14.98 -28.47 -21.85
C HIS A 94 -14.65 -29.79 -22.57
N MET A 95 -13.38 -30.03 -22.89
CA MET A 95 -12.98 -31.23 -23.63
C MET A 95 -13.14 -32.50 -22.80
N THR A 96 -12.97 -32.43 -21.47
CA THR A 96 -13.28 -33.55 -20.57
C THR A 96 -14.77 -33.89 -20.62
N ALA A 97 -15.65 -32.89 -20.48
CA ALA A 97 -17.10 -33.10 -20.51
C ALA A 97 -17.57 -33.64 -21.87
N LEU A 98 -16.97 -33.17 -22.96
CA LEU A 98 -17.26 -33.63 -24.32
C LEU A 98 -16.80 -35.08 -24.54
N TRP A 99 -15.59 -35.43 -24.10
CA TRP A 99 -15.06 -36.78 -24.22
C TRP A 99 -15.91 -37.79 -23.46
N VAL A 100 -16.27 -37.47 -22.20
CA VAL A 100 -17.11 -38.34 -21.35
C VAL A 100 -18.46 -38.61 -22.01
N GLU A 101 -19.12 -37.59 -22.57
CA GLU A 101 -20.43 -37.79 -23.21
C GLU A 101 -20.31 -38.61 -24.50
N LYS A 102 -19.30 -38.36 -25.33
CA LYS A 102 -19.05 -39.17 -26.53
C LYS A 102 -18.79 -40.64 -26.19
N ARG A 103 -17.96 -40.90 -25.18
CA ARG A 103 -17.64 -42.27 -24.75
C ARG A 103 -18.86 -42.95 -24.13
N ARG A 104 -19.65 -42.23 -23.32
CA ARG A 104 -20.92 -42.74 -22.77
C ARG A 104 -21.87 -43.18 -23.88
N GLN A 105 -22.08 -42.36 -24.91
CA GLN A 105 -22.93 -42.71 -26.04
C GLN A 105 -22.40 -43.92 -26.82
N GLN A 106 -21.09 -44.07 -26.94
CA GLN A 106 -20.48 -45.24 -27.56
C GLN A 106 -20.69 -46.51 -26.72
N ILE A 107 -20.50 -46.44 -25.40
CA ILE A 107 -20.72 -47.57 -24.48
C ILE A 107 -22.18 -48.03 -24.51
N VAL A 108 -23.14 -47.09 -24.54
CA VAL A 108 -24.57 -47.42 -24.69
C VAL A 108 -24.81 -48.22 -25.99
N LYS A 109 -24.18 -47.82 -27.09
CA LYS A 109 -24.27 -48.55 -28.36
C LYS A 109 -23.59 -49.93 -28.30
N GLU A 110 -22.46 -50.04 -27.62
CA GLU A 110 -21.70 -51.30 -27.45
C GLU A 110 -22.45 -52.31 -26.57
N LEU A 111 -23.14 -51.84 -25.52
CA LEU A 111 -23.92 -52.69 -24.62
C LEU A 111 -25.30 -53.06 -25.19
N GLY A 112 -25.85 -52.23 -26.08
CA GLY A 112 -27.19 -52.45 -26.65
C GLY A 112 -28.35 -52.21 -25.68
N GLU A 113 -28.07 -51.69 -24.48
CA GLU A 113 -29.04 -51.32 -23.45
C GLU A 113 -28.62 -50.02 -22.73
N GLU A 114 -29.60 -49.34 -22.13
CA GLU A 114 -29.38 -48.06 -21.41
C GLU A 114 -29.34 -48.23 -19.88
N ASP A 115 -29.00 -49.43 -19.38
CA ASP A 115 -28.87 -49.66 -17.94
C ASP A 115 -27.82 -48.71 -17.34
N GLU A 116 -28.29 -47.75 -16.53
CA GLU A 116 -27.46 -46.66 -16.00
C GLU A 116 -26.28 -47.18 -15.16
N THR A 117 -26.45 -48.31 -14.47
CA THR A 117 -25.40 -48.87 -13.60
C THR A 117 -24.30 -49.49 -14.44
N LYS A 118 -24.66 -50.33 -15.42
CA LYS A 118 -23.69 -50.97 -16.32
C LYS A 118 -22.95 -49.94 -17.17
N VAL A 119 -23.67 -48.95 -17.70
CA VAL A 119 -23.07 -47.86 -18.48
C VAL A 119 -22.11 -47.05 -17.62
N PHE A 120 -22.48 -46.72 -16.37
CA PHE A 120 -21.61 -45.98 -15.46
C PHE A 120 -20.35 -46.77 -15.08
N GLU A 121 -20.46 -48.07 -14.78
CA GLU A 121 -19.31 -48.91 -14.44
C GLU A 121 -18.32 -49.04 -15.61
N ALA A 122 -18.83 -49.26 -16.82
CA ALA A 122 -18.02 -49.30 -18.03
C ALA A 122 -17.37 -47.94 -18.32
N LEU A 123 -18.11 -46.84 -18.14
CA LEU A 123 -17.61 -45.48 -18.36
C LEU A 123 -16.54 -45.09 -17.34
N ARG A 124 -16.71 -45.45 -16.05
CA ARG A 124 -15.69 -45.22 -15.02
C ARG A 124 -14.39 -45.92 -15.39
N LYS A 125 -14.47 -47.19 -15.80
CA LYS A 125 -13.30 -47.94 -16.27
C LYS A 125 -12.66 -47.28 -17.49
N ALA A 126 -13.46 -46.83 -18.47
CA ALA A 126 -12.95 -46.13 -19.64
C ALA A 126 -12.27 -44.80 -19.29
N VAL A 127 -12.78 -44.03 -18.32
CA VAL A 127 -12.11 -42.81 -17.84
C VAL A 127 -10.72 -43.15 -17.28
N ASP A 128 -10.61 -44.18 -16.45
CA ASP A 128 -9.34 -44.57 -15.82
C ASP A 128 -8.32 -45.11 -16.84
N ASP A 129 -8.77 -45.98 -17.75
CA ASP A 129 -7.91 -46.73 -18.67
C ASP A 129 -7.63 -45.98 -19.99
N GLU A 130 -8.60 -45.22 -20.50
CA GLU A 130 -8.58 -44.67 -21.87
C GLU A 130 -8.36 -43.15 -21.89
N PHE A 131 -9.02 -42.37 -21.03
CA PHE A 131 -9.05 -40.90 -21.16
C PHE A 131 -7.67 -40.26 -21.00
N LYS A 132 -7.25 -39.49 -22.03
CA LYS A 132 -6.03 -38.69 -22.05
C LYS A 132 -6.26 -37.31 -22.67
N LEU A 133 -5.54 -36.31 -22.18
CA LEU A 133 -5.38 -34.99 -22.79
C LEU A 133 -3.93 -34.87 -23.25
N ASP A 134 -3.71 -34.78 -24.57
CA ASP A 134 -2.38 -34.70 -25.15
C ASP A 134 -1.88 -33.24 -25.16
N TYR A 135 -0.66 -33.00 -24.69
CA TYR A 135 -0.01 -31.69 -24.69
C TYR A 135 1.33 -31.74 -25.44
N LEU A 136 1.52 -30.80 -26.38
CA LEU A 136 2.81 -30.53 -26.99
C LEU A 136 3.52 -29.42 -26.22
N VAL A 137 4.47 -29.79 -25.36
CA VAL A 137 5.21 -28.85 -24.50
C VAL A 137 6.47 -28.38 -25.22
N THR A 138 6.39 -27.20 -25.84
CA THR A 138 7.49 -26.59 -26.61
C THR A 138 8.09 -25.36 -25.94
N GLY A 139 7.46 -24.86 -24.86
CA GLY A 139 7.91 -23.70 -24.11
C GLY A 139 7.16 -23.48 -22.79
N SER A 140 7.33 -22.28 -22.26
CA SER A 140 6.85 -21.90 -20.93
C SER A 140 5.32 -21.87 -20.78
N TRP A 141 4.56 -21.56 -21.84
CA TRP A 141 3.10 -21.46 -21.77
C TRP A 141 2.42 -22.80 -21.98
N SER A 142 2.86 -23.61 -22.95
CA SER A 142 2.40 -24.99 -23.10
C SER A 142 2.69 -25.84 -21.86
N LEU A 143 3.84 -25.63 -21.20
CA LEU A 143 4.15 -26.28 -19.91
C LEU A 143 3.16 -25.88 -18.82
N LYS A 144 2.79 -24.60 -18.71
CA LYS A 144 1.81 -24.14 -17.71
C LYS A 144 0.42 -24.70 -18.00
N ALA A 145 0.03 -24.79 -19.27
CA ALA A 145 -1.25 -25.35 -19.65
C ALA A 145 -1.36 -26.84 -19.30
N SER A 146 -0.29 -27.62 -19.54
CA SER A 146 -0.26 -29.05 -19.16
C SER A 146 -0.25 -29.27 -17.64
N GLN A 147 0.43 -28.39 -16.90
CA GLN A 147 0.41 -28.41 -15.43
C GLN A 147 -0.98 -28.08 -14.88
N GLU A 148 -1.70 -27.12 -15.48
CA GLU A 148 -3.08 -26.82 -15.10
C GLU A 148 -4.01 -27.98 -15.40
N ALA A 149 -3.86 -28.64 -16.55
CA ALA A 149 -4.62 -29.86 -16.85
C ALA A 149 -4.35 -30.95 -15.81
N ALA A 150 -3.09 -31.19 -15.45
CA ALA A 150 -2.73 -32.19 -14.46
C ALA A 150 -3.30 -31.86 -13.07
N ARG A 151 -3.38 -30.57 -12.72
CA ARG A 151 -4.02 -30.10 -11.49
C ARG A 151 -5.53 -30.35 -11.48
N LEU A 152 -6.19 -30.23 -12.64
CA LEU A 152 -7.65 -30.31 -12.76
C LEU A 152 -8.18 -31.74 -12.91
N VAL A 153 -7.57 -32.54 -13.78
CA VAL A 153 -8.02 -33.92 -14.08
C VAL A 153 -7.13 -34.99 -13.46
N GLY A 154 -5.94 -34.63 -12.95
CA GLY A 154 -4.95 -35.57 -12.44
C GLY A 154 -3.87 -35.92 -13.48
N ALA A 155 -2.63 -36.11 -13.03
CA ALA A 155 -1.48 -36.35 -13.90
C ALA A 155 -1.62 -37.62 -14.78
N ASN A 156 -2.35 -38.63 -14.31
CA ASN A 156 -2.59 -39.87 -15.07
C ASN A 156 -3.43 -39.64 -16.33
N HIS A 157 -4.20 -38.55 -16.41
CA HIS A 157 -5.01 -38.20 -17.58
C HIS A 157 -4.32 -37.19 -18.51
N VAL A 158 -3.09 -36.77 -18.21
CA VAL A 158 -2.33 -35.84 -19.05
C VAL A 158 -1.19 -36.60 -19.72
N ASN A 159 -1.23 -36.65 -21.05
CA ASN A 159 -0.13 -37.18 -21.85
C ASN A 159 0.71 -36.02 -22.40
N VAL A 160 1.95 -35.89 -21.93
CA VAL A 160 2.91 -34.95 -22.53
C VAL A 160 3.56 -35.64 -23.72
N ALA A 161 2.90 -35.54 -24.88
CA ALA A 161 3.29 -36.23 -26.11
C ALA A 161 4.67 -35.79 -26.63
N VAL A 162 5.06 -34.54 -26.35
CA VAL A 162 6.42 -34.06 -26.53
C VAL A 162 6.76 -33.04 -25.44
N ASP A 163 8.00 -33.10 -24.96
CA ASP A 163 8.61 -32.08 -24.09
C ASP A 163 9.95 -31.70 -24.71
N SER A 164 10.01 -30.54 -25.35
CA SER A 164 11.18 -30.14 -26.14
C SER A 164 12.45 -29.97 -25.30
N ARG A 165 12.33 -29.80 -23.98
CA ARG A 165 13.48 -29.78 -23.06
C ARG A 165 14.27 -31.07 -23.11
N LYS A 166 13.62 -32.21 -23.36
CA LYS A 166 14.28 -33.52 -23.48
C LYS A 166 15.19 -33.60 -24.70
N ALA A 167 14.92 -32.83 -25.74
CA ALA A 167 15.73 -32.77 -26.96
C ALA A 167 16.76 -31.63 -26.97
N ASN A 168 16.80 -30.80 -25.92
CA ASN A 168 17.62 -29.59 -25.89
C ASN A 168 18.19 -29.31 -24.48
N ASN A 169 18.86 -30.30 -23.89
CA ASN A 169 19.63 -30.17 -22.64
C ASN A 169 18.85 -29.52 -21.49
N GLY A 170 17.56 -29.85 -21.34
CA GLY A 170 16.71 -29.31 -20.29
C GLY A 170 16.15 -27.91 -20.56
N LYS A 171 16.46 -27.30 -21.71
CA LYS A 171 16.05 -25.93 -22.09
C LYS A 171 15.05 -25.95 -23.24
N PHE A 172 14.19 -24.94 -23.30
CA PHE A 172 13.39 -24.67 -24.50
C PHE A 172 14.24 -24.00 -25.59
N GLY A 173 13.73 -23.96 -26.82
CA GLY A 173 14.43 -23.36 -27.97
C GLY A 173 14.37 -24.19 -29.27
N THR A 174 13.84 -25.42 -29.21
CA THR A 174 13.64 -26.27 -30.38
C THR A 174 12.23 -26.87 -30.38
N ILE A 175 11.78 -27.35 -31.54
CA ILE A 175 10.64 -28.27 -31.65
C ILE A 175 11.21 -29.59 -32.20
N PRO A 176 11.18 -30.69 -31.43
CA PRO A 176 11.66 -31.98 -31.91
C PRO A 176 10.87 -32.45 -33.13
N SER A 177 11.49 -33.27 -33.97
CA SER A 177 10.85 -33.89 -35.14
C SER A 177 9.49 -34.48 -34.77
N GLU A 178 8.46 -34.20 -35.57
CA GLU A 178 7.08 -34.61 -35.28
C GLU A 178 6.93 -36.15 -35.24
N SER A 179 7.80 -36.88 -35.94
CA SER A 179 7.90 -38.35 -35.87
C SER A 179 8.29 -38.90 -34.50
N SER A 180 8.84 -38.07 -33.60
CA SER A 180 9.21 -38.45 -32.24
C SER A 180 8.09 -38.25 -31.22
N TRP A 181 7.00 -37.60 -31.62
CA TRP A 181 5.91 -37.28 -30.69
C TRP A 181 5.09 -38.53 -30.38
N SER A 182 4.78 -38.70 -29.10
CA SER A 182 4.04 -39.87 -28.58
C SER A 182 2.61 -39.48 -28.22
N LEU A 183 1.81 -39.16 -29.25
CA LEU A 183 0.37 -38.91 -29.07
C LEU A 183 -0.36 -40.18 -28.60
N THR A 184 -1.50 -40.00 -27.94
CA THR A 184 -2.38 -41.11 -27.56
C THR A 184 -2.78 -41.91 -28.80
N SER A 185 -2.34 -43.17 -28.90
CA SER A 185 -2.36 -43.95 -30.16
C SER A 185 -3.76 -44.17 -30.75
N ASN A 186 -4.79 -44.28 -29.90
CA ASN A 186 -6.19 -44.27 -30.33
C ASN A 186 -6.74 -42.84 -30.22
N PRO A 187 -7.05 -42.16 -31.35
CA PRO A 187 -7.58 -40.80 -31.31
C PRO A 187 -8.88 -40.67 -30.50
N ALA A 188 -9.71 -41.72 -30.42
CA ALA A 188 -10.92 -41.70 -29.62
C ALA A 188 -10.67 -41.61 -28.10
N HIS A 189 -9.47 -41.99 -27.65
CA HIS A 189 -9.05 -41.88 -26.25
C HIS A 189 -8.49 -40.49 -25.91
N SER A 190 -8.09 -39.73 -26.93
CA SER A 190 -7.61 -38.35 -26.79
C SER A 190 -8.78 -37.37 -26.72
N GLY A 191 -8.94 -36.70 -25.59
CA GLY A 191 -9.91 -35.62 -25.42
C GLY A 191 -9.52 -34.37 -26.20
N MET A 192 -8.22 -34.09 -26.31
CA MET A 192 -7.66 -33.01 -27.14
C MET A 192 -6.17 -33.21 -27.36
N VAL A 193 -5.65 -32.55 -28.41
CA VAL A 193 -4.23 -32.22 -28.57
C VAL A 193 -4.06 -30.72 -28.44
N TYR A 194 -3.38 -30.29 -27.37
CA TYR A 194 -3.14 -28.89 -27.05
C TYR A 194 -1.71 -28.49 -27.42
N PHE A 195 -1.55 -27.31 -28.02
CA PHE A 195 -0.24 -26.67 -28.16
C PHE A 195 -0.30 -25.14 -28.08
N CYS A 196 0.83 -24.53 -27.72
CA CYS A 196 1.02 -23.08 -27.83
C CYS A 196 1.71 -22.79 -29.16
N ASP A 197 1.03 -22.08 -30.07
CA ASP A 197 1.52 -21.86 -31.44
C ASP A 197 2.77 -20.97 -31.46
N ASN A 198 2.90 -20.09 -30.46
CA ASN A 198 4.03 -19.18 -30.31
C ASN A 198 4.36 -18.93 -28.84
N GLU A 199 5.46 -19.50 -28.38
CA GLU A 199 5.98 -19.43 -27.01
C GLU A 199 6.67 -18.07 -26.75
N THR A 200 5.96 -17.18 -26.07
CA THR A 200 6.39 -15.77 -25.88
C THR A 200 7.70 -15.61 -25.11
N VAL A 201 7.96 -16.50 -24.15
CA VAL A 201 9.13 -16.43 -23.26
C VAL A 201 10.37 -16.96 -23.95
N ASP A 202 10.20 -18.03 -24.71
CA ASP A 202 11.29 -18.82 -25.27
C ASP A 202 11.60 -18.45 -26.73
N GLY A 203 10.71 -17.69 -27.39
CA GLY A 203 10.89 -17.24 -28.77
C GLY A 203 10.70 -18.35 -29.80
N VAL A 204 9.97 -19.41 -29.45
CA VAL A 204 9.70 -20.58 -30.30
C VAL A 204 8.32 -20.42 -30.94
N GLU A 205 8.23 -20.49 -32.26
CA GLU A 205 6.97 -20.47 -33.02
C GLU A 205 6.88 -21.68 -33.93
N PHE A 206 5.70 -22.32 -33.98
CA PHE A 206 5.47 -23.41 -34.91
C PHE A 206 5.52 -22.87 -36.36
N PRO A 207 6.40 -23.41 -37.23
CA PRO A 207 6.59 -22.88 -38.57
C PRO A 207 5.33 -23.05 -39.44
N ALA A 208 4.55 -24.10 -39.18
CA ALA A 208 3.27 -24.40 -39.80
C ALA A 208 2.38 -25.17 -38.81
N PHE A 209 1.15 -25.47 -39.22
CA PHE A 209 0.30 -26.39 -38.48
C PHE A 209 1.02 -27.75 -38.31
N PRO A 210 1.05 -28.33 -37.10
CA PRO A 210 1.70 -29.62 -36.86
C PRO A 210 1.07 -30.74 -37.71
N ASN A 211 1.82 -31.77 -38.11
CA ASN A 211 1.31 -32.91 -38.89
C ASN A 211 0.44 -33.86 -38.04
N ILE A 212 -0.64 -33.31 -37.49
CA ILE A 212 -1.68 -34.01 -36.76
C ILE A 212 -2.89 -34.15 -37.69
N ASP A 213 -3.46 -35.35 -37.72
CA ASP A 213 -4.71 -35.61 -38.44
C ASP A 213 -5.88 -34.93 -37.70
N SER A 214 -6.19 -33.69 -38.08
CA SER A 214 -7.24 -32.87 -37.47
C SER A 214 -8.67 -33.39 -37.69
N ASP A 215 -8.85 -34.37 -38.57
CA ASP A 215 -10.15 -35.04 -38.73
C ASP A 215 -10.36 -36.10 -37.63
N LYS A 216 -9.27 -36.59 -37.03
CA LYS A 216 -9.29 -37.59 -35.94
C LYS A 216 -9.09 -36.99 -34.56
N TYR A 217 -8.17 -36.04 -34.42
CA TYR A 217 -7.84 -35.40 -33.15
C TYR A 217 -8.52 -34.05 -32.97
N GLN A 218 -8.94 -33.75 -31.75
CA GLN A 218 -9.47 -32.43 -31.41
C GLN A 218 -8.31 -31.48 -31.09
N VAL A 219 -7.93 -30.61 -32.03
CA VAL A 219 -6.74 -29.76 -31.87
C VAL A 219 -7.11 -28.40 -31.28
N ILE A 220 -6.41 -28.00 -30.21
CA ILE A 220 -6.58 -26.73 -29.51
C ILE A 220 -5.28 -25.94 -29.53
N ALA A 221 -5.34 -24.68 -29.94
CA ALA A 221 -4.17 -23.82 -30.03
C ALA A 221 -4.30 -22.54 -29.20
N ASP A 222 -3.31 -22.30 -28.33
CA ASP A 222 -3.04 -20.97 -27.76
C ASP A 222 -2.23 -20.15 -28.76
N MET A 223 -2.89 -19.16 -29.35
CA MET A 223 -2.30 -18.21 -30.30
C MET A 223 -2.11 -16.83 -29.66
N SER A 224 -2.12 -16.69 -28.34
CA SER A 224 -2.13 -15.38 -27.66
C SER A 224 -1.07 -14.40 -28.18
N SER A 225 0.15 -14.85 -28.48
CA SER A 225 1.26 -13.97 -28.94
C SER A 225 1.47 -13.87 -30.44
N ASN A 226 0.71 -14.58 -31.26
CA ASN A 226 0.75 -14.46 -32.72
C ASN A 226 -0.65 -14.38 -33.34
N PHE A 227 -1.67 -14.14 -32.52
CA PHE A 227 -3.04 -13.94 -32.96
C PHE A 227 -3.10 -12.81 -33.99
N LEU A 228 -3.67 -13.06 -35.15
CA LEU A 228 -3.71 -12.11 -36.28
C LEU A 228 -2.34 -11.57 -36.73
N SER A 229 -1.25 -12.33 -36.57
CA SER A 229 0.04 -11.96 -37.20
C SER A 229 0.26 -12.66 -38.54
N ARG A 230 -0.45 -13.77 -38.81
CA ARG A 230 -0.30 -14.60 -40.01
C ARG A 230 -1.61 -15.24 -40.44
N LYS A 231 -1.64 -15.81 -41.64
CA LYS A 231 -2.75 -16.66 -42.09
C LYS A 231 -2.88 -17.90 -41.21
N VAL A 232 -4.11 -18.26 -40.88
CA VAL A 232 -4.47 -19.47 -40.14
C VAL A 232 -5.56 -20.22 -40.91
N ASP A 233 -5.35 -21.50 -41.17
CA ASP A 233 -6.41 -22.39 -41.68
C ASP A 233 -7.27 -22.86 -40.50
N VAL A 234 -8.29 -22.06 -40.17
CA VAL A 234 -9.15 -22.27 -38.98
C VAL A 234 -9.82 -23.64 -38.99
N LYS A 235 -10.06 -24.23 -40.17
CA LYS A 235 -10.75 -25.53 -40.30
C LYS A 235 -9.99 -26.70 -39.68
N ARG A 236 -8.68 -26.57 -39.47
CA ARG A 236 -7.82 -27.59 -38.84
C ARG A 236 -7.89 -27.60 -37.31
N TYR A 237 -8.57 -26.65 -36.70
CA TYR A 237 -8.63 -26.48 -35.25
C TYR A 237 -10.03 -26.73 -34.74
N SER A 238 -10.15 -27.42 -33.61
CA SER A 238 -11.41 -27.49 -32.88
C SER A 238 -11.66 -26.21 -32.09
N ALA A 239 -10.59 -25.63 -31.53
CA ALA A 239 -10.63 -24.32 -30.91
C ALA A 239 -9.28 -23.57 -31.06
N ILE A 240 -9.36 -22.26 -31.22
CA ILE A 240 -8.23 -21.33 -31.16
C ILE A 240 -8.58 -20.28 -30.12
N PHE A 241 -7.65 -19.90 -29.26
CA PHE A 241 -7.84 -18.75 -28.39
C PHE A 241 -6.61 -17.86 -28.29
N GLY A 242 -6.83 -16.61 -27.86
CA GLY A 242 -5.76 -15.67 -27.60
C GLY A 242 -6.19 -14.52 -26.69
N GLY A 243 -5.37 -14.20 -25.70
CA GLY A 243 -5.53 -12.96 -24.92
C GLY A 243 -5.28 -11.73 -25.81
N ALA A 244 -6.17 -10.73 -25.75
CA ALA A 244 -6.12 -9.60 -26.68
C ALA A 244 -4.87 -8.71 -26.53
N GLN A 245 -4.26 -8.67 -25.34
CA GLN A 245 -3.25 -7.71 -24.91
C GLN A 245 -1.89 -7.74 -25.62
N LYS A 246 -1.74 -8.52 -26.69
CA LYS A 246 -0.48 -8.66 -27.44
C LYS A 246 -0.59 -8.07 -28.85
N ASN A 247 -1.50 -8.57 -29.67
CA ASN A 247 -1.62 -8.14 -31.07
C ASN A 247 -2.83 -7.27 -31.38
N VAL A 248 -3.90 -7.34 -30.57
CA VAL A 248 -5.21 -6.88 -31.03
C VAL A 248 -5.91 -5.93 -30.07
N GLY A 249 -5.57 -5.88 -28.78
CA GLY A 249 -6.30 -5.04 -27.84
C GLY A 249 -5.62 -4.85 -26.49
N THR A 250 -6.41 -4.52 -25.49
CA THR A 250 -6.03 -4.32 -24.09
C THR A 250 -6.15 -5.62 -23.28
N THR A 251 -5.65 -5.62 -22.04
CA THR A 251 -5.92 -6.70 -21.08
C THR A 251 -7.36 -6.64 -20.61
N GLY A 252 -8.03 -7.78 -20.51
CA GLY A 252 -9.39 -7.87 -19.95
C GLY A 252 -10.24 -8.88 -20.69
N ILE A 253 -9.99 -9.05 -21.99
CA ILE A 253 -10.70 -10.01 -22.85
C ILE A 253 -9.77 -11.08 -23.42
N THR A 254 -10.35 -12.27 -23.57
CA THR A 254 -9.85 -13.37 -24.38
C THR A 254 -10.79 -13.59 -25.54
N ILE A 255 -10.25 -13.84 -26.72
CA ILE A 255 -11.00 -14.17 -27.93
C ILE A 255 -10.83 -15.66 -28.16
N ALA A 256 -11.93 -16.38 -28.36
CA ALA A 256 -11.92 -17.78 -28.73
C ALA A 256 -12.75 -18.02 -30.00
N ILE A 257 -12.22 -18.84 -30.91
CA ILE A 257 -12.86 -19.32 -32.14
C ILE A 257 -13.08 -20.81 -31.94
N ILE A 258 -14.35 -21.24 -31.90
CA ILE A 258 -14.71 -22.59 -31.47
C ILE A 258 -15.62 -23.23 -32.50
N LYS A 259 -15.29 -24.44 -32.94
CA LYS A 259 -16.11 -25.19 -33.90
C LYS A 259 -17.48 -25.51 -33.28
N ASN A 260 -18.56 -25.26 -34.02
CA ASN A 260 -19.94 -25.38 -33.55
C ASN A 260 -20.27 -26.76 -32.98
N SER A 261 -19.66 -27.83 -33.54
CA SER A 261 -19.87 -29.21 -33.08
C SER A 261 -19.37 -29.48 -31.65
N LEU A 262 -18.53 -28.61 -31.08
CA LEU A 262 -18.09 -28.69 -29.68
C LEU A 262 -19.12 -28.09 -28.72
N LEU A 263 -20.02 -27.23 -29.20
CA LEU A 263 -20.91 -26.45 -28.34
C LEU A 263 -22.20 -27.17 -27.91
N THR A 264 -22.32 -28.46 -28.22
CA THR A 264 -23.53 -29.25 -27.94
C THR A 264 -23.20 -30.60 -27.32
N GLN A 265 -24.15 -31.18 -26.57
CA GLN A 265 -24.07 -32.54 -26.02
C GLN A 265 -22.85 -32.78 -25.10
N LEU A 266 -22.80 -32.08 -23.96
CA LEU A 266 -21.81 -32.29 -22.91
C LEU A 266 -22.33 -33.20 -21.80
N ALA A 267 -21.42 -33.90 -21.12
CA ALA A 267 -21.75 -34.72 -19.96
C ALA A 267 -22.35 -33.86 -18.85
N LYS A 268 -23.42 -34.36 -18.21
CA LYS A 268 -24.07 -33.62 -17.12
C LYS A 268 -23.12 -33.46 -15.92
N PRO A 269 -23.19 -32.34 -15.18
CA PRO A 269 -22.34 -32.11 -14.00
C PRO A 269 -22.40 -33.24 -12.96
N ASP A 270 -23.57 -33.84 -12.73
CA ASP A 270 -23.72 -34.93 -11.76
C ASP A 270 -22.96 -36.20 -12.19
N LEU A 271 -22.90 -36.48 -13.49
CA LEU A 271 -22.12 -37.59 -14.02
C LEU A 271 -20.62 -37.33 -13.85
N LEU A 272 -20.15 -36.13 -14.18
CA LEU A 272 -18.74 -35.76 -14.00
C LEU A 272 -18.31 -35.87 -12.54
N ARG A 273 -19.13 -35.39 -11.60
CA ARG A 273 -18.87 -35.53 -10.15
C ARG A 273 -18.79 -37.00 -9.73
N LYS A 274 -19.69 -37.85 -10.21
CA LYS A 274 -19.67 -39.30 -9.92
C LYS A 274 -18.41 -39.98 -10.46
N LEU A 275 -17.87 -39.50 -11.58
CA LEU A 275 -16.61 -39.96 -12.17
C LEU A 275 -15.36 -39.32 -11.55
N ASN A 276 -15.52 -38.49 -10.51
CA ASN A 276 -14.44 -37.71 -9.88
C ASN A 276 -13.69 -36.80 -10.88
N LEU A 277 -14.41 -36.30 -11.90
CA LEU A 277 -13.91 -35.36 -12.89
C LEU A 277 -14.39 -33.94 -12.58
N PRO A 278 -13.62 -32.90 -12.96
CA PRO A 278 -13.96 -31.54 -12.62
C PRO A 278 -15.19 -31.03 -13.37
N VAL A 279 -15.96 -30.17 -12.70
CA VAL A 279 -17.04 -29.37 -13.32
C VAL A 279 -16.57 -27.93 -13.45
N GLY A 280 -16.51 -27.43 -14.68
CA GLY A 280 -16.05 -26.08 -14.97
C GLY A 280 -16.98 -24.99 -14.41
N PRO A 281 -16.45 -23.85 -13.95
CA PRO A 281 -17.25 -22.67 -13.65
C PRO A 281 -18.00 -22.19 -14.90
N VAL A 282 -19.27 -21.78 -14.73
CA VAL A 282 -20.13 -21.34 -15.84
C VAL A 282 -19.55 -20.18 -16.66
N VAL A 283 -18.71 -19.33 -16.05
CA VAL A 283 -18.04 -18.21 -16.74
C VAL A 283 -16.94 -18.64 -17.72
N LEU A 284 -16.51 -19.91 -17.65
CA LEU A 284 -15.57 -20.54 -18.59
C LEU A 284 -16.27 -21.57 -19.50
N ASP A 285 -17.60 -21.67 -19.42
CA ASP A 285 -18.37 -22.65 -20.20
C ASP A 285 -18.65 -22.12 -21.62
N TRP A 286 -17.90 -22.62 -22.61
CA TRP A 286 -18.02 -22.18 -23.99
C TRP A 286 -19.45 -22.24 -24.56
N PRO A 287 -20.25 -23.30 -24.37
CA PRO A 287 -21.65 -23.34 -24.80
C PRO A 287 -22.51 -22.23 -24.21
N THR A 288 -22.40 -21.99 -22.89
CA THR A 288 -23.15 -20.91 -22.23
C THR A 288 -22.78 -19.55 -22.81
N ILE A 289 -21.49 -19.32 -23.01
CA ILE A 289 -20.99 -18.04 -23.51
C ILE A 289 -21.41 -17.84 -24.98
N ALA A 290 -21.29 -18.88 -25.82
CA ALA A 290 -21.77 -18.84 -27.20
C ALA A 290 -23.28 -18.59 -27.28
N LYS A 291 -24.08 -19.33 -26.51
CA LYS A 291 -25.55 -19.19 -26.48
C LYS A 291 -26.00 -17.78 -26.11
N ASN A 292 -25.26 -17.10 -25.24
CA ASN A 292 -25.56 -15.73 -24.80
C ASN A 292 -24.81 -14.68 -25.62
N ASN A 293 -24.27 -15.02 -26.79
CA ASN A 293 -23.51 -14.10 -27.65
C ASN A 293 -22.38 -13.36 -26.89
N SER A 294 -21.69 -14.06 -25.99
CA SER A 294 -20.66 -13.52 -25.09
C SER A 294 -21.14 -12.57 -23.98
N LEU A 295 -22.45 -12.42 -23.81
CA LEU A 295 -23.09 -11.51 -22.86
C LEU A 295 -23.88 -12.24 -21.76
N TYR A 296 -23.40 -13.43 -21.35
CA TYR A 296 -23.96 -14.14 -20.19
C TYR A 296 -23.85 -13.28 -18.91
N ASN A 297 -22.69 -12.66 -18.74
CA ASN A 297 -22.43 -11.62 -17.75
C ASN A 297 -21.86 -10.37 -18.45
N THR A 298 -21.50 -9.35 -17.67
CA THR A 298 -20.95 -8.11 -18.20
C THR A 298 -19.54 -8.34 -18.77
N LEU A 299 -19.41 -8.18 -20.09
CA LEU A 299 -18.15 -8.16 -20.82
C LEU A 299 -17.61 -6.72 -20.85
N PRO A 300 -16.28 -6.48 -20.75
CA PRO A 300 -15.74 -5.13 -20.85
C PRO A 300 -15.83 -4.62 -22.31
N ILE A 301 -16.96 -3.99 -22.64
CA ILE A 301 -17.29 -3.56 -24.01
C ILE A 301 -16.24 -2.62 -24.60
N PHE A 302 -15.62 -1.77 -23.79
CA PHE A 302 -14.54 -0.90 -24.24
C PHE A 302 -13.34 -1.67 -24.79
N ASP A 303 -12.93 -2.76 -24.14
CA ASP A 303 -11.81 -3.59 -24.59
C ASP A 303 -12.16 -4.34 -25.88
N VAL A 304 -13.42 -4.80 -26.01
CA VAL A 304 -13.93 -5.40 -27.26
C VAL A 304 -13.92 -4.38 -28.39
N TRP A 305 -14.35 -3.15 -28.11
CA TRP A 305 -14.34 -2.07 -29.08
C TRP A 305 -12.92 -1.74 -29.56
N ILE A 306 -11.94 -1.65 -28.66
CA ILE A 306 -10.53 -1.45 -29.04
C ILE A 306 -10.08 -2.58 -29.97
N ALA A 307 -10.37 -3.84 -29.61
CA ALA A 307 -10.03 -4.99 -30.45
C ALA A 307 -10.67 -4.89 -31.84
N GLY A 308 -11.94 -4.52 -31.91
CA GLY A 308 -12.64 -4.24 -33.16
C GLY A 308 -11.97 -3.14 -33.98
N GLN A 309 -11.57 -2.02 -33.36
CA GLN A 309 -10.90 -0.93 -34.08
C GLN A 309 -9.53 -1.36 -34.64
N VAL A 310 -8.75 -2.15 -33.91
CA VAL A 310 -7.49 -2.70 -34.41
C VAL A 310 -7.73 -3.64 -35.59
N MET A 311 -8.69 -4.56 -35.49
CA MET A 311 -9.04 -5.47 -36.58
C MET A 311 -9.53 -4.72 -37.82
N GLN A 312 -10.36 -3.68 -37.65
CA GLN A 312 -10.80 -2.84 -38.76
C GLN A 312 -9.62 -2.10 -39.41
N SER A 313 -8.65 -1.63 -38.62
CA SER A 313 -7.42 -1.04 -39.17
C SER A 313 -6.57 -2.05 -39.96
N LEU A 314 -6.60 -3.34 -39.61
CA LEU A 314 -5.94 -4.39 -40.40
C LEU A 314 -6.68 -4.61 -41.72
N ILE A 315 -8.01 -4.66 -41.70
CA ILE A 315 -8.84 -4.80 -42.91
C ILE A 315 -8.64 -3.62 -43.86
N SER A 316 -8.56 -2.39 -43.35
CA SER A 316 -8.37 -1.20 -44.19
C SER A 316 -7.01 -1.17 -44.89
N LYS A 317 -5.99 -1.83 -44.33
CA LYS A 317 -4.65 -1.98 -44.92
C LYS A 317 -4.54 -3.22 -45.83
N ALA A 318 -5.51 -4.12 -45.79
CA ALA A 318 -5.46 -5.37 -46.52
C ALA A 318 -5.53 -5.15 -48.03
N SER A 319 -4.88 -6.04 -48.78
CA SER A 319 -5.04 -6.09 -50.23
C SER A 319 -6.51 -6.27 -50.64
N THR A 320 -6.87 -5.71 -51.79
CA THR A 320 -8.18 -5.93 -52.43
C THR A 320 -8.30 -7.35 -52.98
N SER A 321 -7.18 -8.05 -53.23
CA SER A 321 -7.10 -9.43 -53.69
C SER A 321 -6.39 -10.34 -52.67
N GLY A 322 -6.90 -11.56 -52.48
CA GLY A 322 -6.35 -12.55 -51.55
C GLY A 322 -6.86 -12.44 -50.10
N PRO A 323 -6.38 -13.30 -49.17
CA PRO A 323 -6.78 -13.28 -47.77
C PRO A 323 -6.45 -11.95 -47.09
N LYS A 324 -7.37 -11.42 -46.29
CA LYS A 324 -7.22 -10.07 -45.70
C LYS A 324 -6.02 -9.95 -44.76
N ILE A 325 -5.68 -11.02 -44.05
CA ILE A 325 -4.53 -11.04 -43.13
C ILE A 325 -3.17 -11.12 -43.83
N ALA A 326 -3.12 -11.38 -45.15
CA ALA A 326 -1.87 -11.61 -45.86
C ALA A 326 -0.90 -10.41 -45.79
N THR A 327 -1.41 -9.18 -45.87
CA THR A 327 -0.59 -7.97 -45.73
C THR A 327 0.13 -7.93 -44.38
N GLN A 328 -0.58 -8.23 -43.28
CA GLN A 328 0.00 -8.26 -41.93
C GLN A 328 1.03 -9.38 -41.78
N GLN A 329 0.82 -10.52 -42.45
CA GLN A 329 1.80 -11.61 -42.47
C GLN A 329 3.11 -11.16 -43.11
N THR A 330 3.04 -10.57 -44.30
CA THR A 330 4.22 -10.07 -45.00
C THR A 330 4.98 -9.03 -44.18
N GLU A 331 4.27 -8.11 -43.52
CA GLU A 331 4.89 -7.13 -42.63
C GLU A 331 5.58 -7.78 -41.43
N SER A 332 4.93 -8.75 -40.78
CA SER A 332 5.48 -9.50 -39.65
C SER A 332 6.75 -10.26 -40.03
N GLU A 333 6.74 -10.92 -41.19
CA GLU A 333 7.88 -11.67 -41.74
C GLU A 333 9.02 -10.74 -42.14
N HIS A 334 8.72 -9.60 -42.75
CA HIS A 334 9.71 -8.59 -43.12
C HIS A 334 10.43 -8.04 -41.88
N LYS A 335 9.67 -7.60 -40.86
CA LYS A 335 10.23 -7.09 -39.60
C LYS A 335 11.09 -8.14 -38.88
N ALA A 336 10.62 -9.38 -38.80
CA ALA A 336 11.39 -10.47 -38.19
C ALA A 336 12.68 -10.76 -38.97
N SER A 337 12.63 -10.74 -40.31
CA SER A 337 13.80 -10.93 -41.17
C SER A 337 14.88 -9.86 -40.94
N LEU A 338 14.48 -8.58 -40.83
CA LEU A 338 15.40 -7.49 -40.51
C LEU A 338 16.07 -7.69 -39.15
N LEU A 339 15.28 -7.99 -38.12
CA LEU A 339 15.79 -8.20 -36.76
C LEU A 339 16.73 -9.40 -36.66
N TYR A 340 16.35 -10.56 -37.18
CA TYR A 340 17.22 -11.73 -37.18
C TYR A 340 18.44 -11.55 -38.08
N GLY A 341 18.32 -10.83 -39.21
CA GLY A 341 19.45 -10.49 -40.07
C GLY A 341 20.51 -9.69 -39.34
N ILE A 342 20.11 -8.72 -38.51
CA ILE A 342 21.03 -7.96 -37.67
C ILE A 342 21.67 -8.84 -36.60
N LEU A 343 20.88 -9.64 -35.88
CA LEU A 343 21.40 -10.50 -34.81
C LEU A 343 22.37 -11.56 -35.33
N ASP A 344 22.05 -12.18 -36.47
CA ASP A 344 22.90 -13.21 -37.09
C ASP A 344 24.19 -12.62 -37.69
N LYS A 345 24.19 -11.33 -38.06
CA LYS A 345 25.37 -10.63 -38.62
C LYS A 345 26.51 -10.49 -37.59
N TYR A 346 26.18 -10.36 -36.30
CA TYR A 346 27.16 -10.05 -35.27
C TYR A 346 27.34 -11.21 -34.27
N PRO A 347 28.53 -11.83 -34.19
CA PRO A 347 28.80 -13.00 -33.33
C PRO A 347 28.58 -12.78 -31.82
N VAL A 348 28.50 -11.53 -31.38
CA VAL A 348 28.23 -11.18 -29.98
C VAL A 348 26.79 -11.48 -29.57
N TYR A 349 25.86 -11.56 -30.52
CA TYR A 349 24.47 -11.92 -30.27
C TYR A 349 24.26 -13.42 -30.43
N HIS A 350 23.55 -14.02 -29.49
CA HIS A 350 23.22 -15.43 -29.48
C HIS A 350 21.70 -15.59 -29.44
N VAL A 351 21.08 -15.77 -30.61
CA VAL A 351 19.64 -16.06 -30.69
C VAL A 351 19.35 -17.37 -29.97
N VAL A 352 18.38 -17.34 -29.04
CA VAL A 352 18.04 -18.47 -28.16
C VAL A 352 17.39 -19.62 -28.95
N PRO A 353 16.29 -19.40 -29.70
CA PRO A 353 15.66 -20.47 -30.47
C PRO A 353 16.50 -20.88 -31.69
N ASP A 354 16.42 -22.16 -32.03
CA ASP A 354 16.95 -22.69 -33.27
C ASP A 354 16.30 -22.00 -34.48
N LYS A 355 17.09 -21.85 -35.55
CA LYS A 355 16.69 -21.11 -36.75
C LYS A 355 15.39 -21.61 -37.37
N THR A 356 15.10 -22.91 -37.27
CA THR A 356 13.91 -23.55 -37.85
C THR A 356 12.61 -23.21 -37.13
N VAL A 357 12.68 -22.69 -35.89
CA VAL A 357 11.52 -22.41 -35.02
C VAL A 357 11.50 -20.99 -34.46
N ARG A 358 12.30 -20.09 -35.04
CA ARG A 358 12.39 -18.70 -34.63
C ARG A 358 11.04 -18.00 -34.75
N SER A 359 10.56 -17.46 -33.63
CA SER A 359 9.35 -16.64 -33.58
C SER A 359 9.49 -15.36 -34.39
N LYS A 360 8.48 -15.05 -35.19
CA LYS A 360 8.34 -13.75 -35.90
C LYS A 360 7.92 -12.63 -34.95
N MET A 361 7.33 -13.01 -33.81
CA MET A 361 6.73 -12.09 -32.83
C MET A 361 7.65 -11.81 -31.65
N ASN A 362 8.40 -12.78 -31.13
CA ASN A 362 9.22 -12.63 -29.92
C ASN A 362 10.65 -13.09 -30.17
N ILE A 363 11.52 -12.15 -30.52
CA ILE A 363 12.91 -12.40 -30.85
C ILE A 363 13.71 -12.44 -29.54
N CYS A 364 14.06 -13.64 -29.07
CA CYS A 364 14.78 -13.86 -27.81
C CYS A 364 16.27 -14.13 -28.08
N PHE A 365 17.15 -13.41 -27.40
CA PHE A 365 18.60 -13.53 -27.60
C PHE A 365 19.40 -13.20 -26.34
N ARG A 366 20.61 -13.74 -26.27
CA ARG A 366 21.64 -13.44 -25.26
C ARG A 366 22.76 -12.62 -25.91
N ILE A 367 23.58 -11.95 -25.11
CA ILE A 367 24.67 -11.10 -25.60
C ILE A 367 25.97 -11.46 -24.88
N GLY A 368 27.01 -11.87 -25.59
CA GLY A 368 28.32 -12.19 -25.00
C GLY A 368 28.53 -13.64 -24.56
N SER A 369 29.74 -13.91 -24.09
CA SER A 369 30.16 -15.22 -23.56
C SER A 369 29.54 -15.45 -22.19
N GLU A 370 29.58 -16.68 -21.66
CA GLU A 370 29.03 -16.96 -20.32
C GLU A 370 29.65 -16.10 -19.20
N GLU A 371 30.89 -15.67 -19.36
CA GLU A 371 31.63 -14.87 -18.38
C GLU A 371 31.25 -13.37 -18.40
N ASP A 372 30.96 -12.81 -19.58
CA ASP A 372 30.70 -11.37 -19.76
C ASP A 372 29.26 -11.01 -20.14
N ARG A 373 28.38 -12.02 -20.14
CA ARG A 373 27.01 -11.90 -20.61
C ARG A 373 26.19 -10.86 -19.87
N ASP A 374 26.16 -10.94 -18.54
CA ASP A 374 25.28 -10.10 -17.73
C ASP A 374 25.66 -8.61 -17.87
N ASP A 375 26.96 -8.32 -17.95
CA ASP A 375 27.47 -6.97 -18.19
C ASP A 375 27.12 -6.45 -19.58
N LYS A 376 27.25 -7.29 -20.62
CA LYS A 376 26.89 -6.92 -21.99
C LYS A 376 25.39 -6.74 -22.18
N GLU A 377 24.58 -7.62 -21.60
CA GLU A 377 23.11 -7.50 -21.60
C GLU A 377 22.66 -6.25 -20.85
N LYS A 378 23.26 -5.95 -19.69
CA LYS A 378 22.98 -4.71 -18.96
C LYS A 378 23.34 -3.47 -19.77
N LYS A 379 24.51 -3.46 -20.44
CA LYS A 379 24.93 -2.36 -21.31
C LYS A 379 24.01 -2.18 -22.52
N PHE A 380 23.61 -3.29 -23.16
CA PHE A 380 22.65 -3.25 -24.26
C PHE A 380 21.30 -2.69 -23.80
N LEU A 381 20.75 -3.16 -22.68
CA LEU A 381 19.47 -2.67 -22.16
C LEU A 381 19.52 -1.21 -21.73
N ALA A 382 20.64 -0.75 -21.17
CA ALA A 382 20.85 0.67 -20.89
C ALA A 382 20.88 1.49 -22.18
N GLY A 383 21.73 1.12 -23.14
CA GLY A 383 21.83 1.80 -24.43
C GLY A 383 20.54 1.77 -25.26
N ALA A 384 19.73 0.72 -25.11
CA ALA A 384 18.39 0.62 -25.68
C ALA A 384 17.43 1.63 -25.02
N ASN A 385 17.41 1.73 -23.69
CA ASN A 385 16.59 2.71 -22.99
C ASN A 385 16.99 4.17 -23.30
N ASP A 386 18.30 4.45 -23.42
CA ASP A 386 18.80 5.79 -23.78
C ASP A 386 18.34 6.22 -25.19
N ARG A 387 18.06 5.23 -26.06
CA ARG A 387 17.52 5.39 -27.42
C ARG A 387 16.01 5.18 -27.48
N LEU A 388 15.30 5.22 -26.34
CA LEU A 388 13.85 5.02 -26.27
C LEU A 388 13.35 3.68 -26.87
N LEU A 389 14.23 2.66 -26.92
CA LEU A 389 13.90 1.27 -27.24
C LEU A 389 13.53 0.54 -25.94
N LEU A 390 12.28 0.71 -25.54
CA LEU A 390 11.76 0.26 -24.25
C LEU A 390 11.24 -1.19 -24.32
N GLY A 391 11.23 -1.89 -23.20
CA GLY A 391 10.64 -3.24 -23.11
C GLY A 391 11.52 -4.39 -23.63
N CYS A 392 12.79 -4.11 -23.97
CA CYS A 392 13.72 -5.10 -24.52
C CYS A 392 14.25 -6.16 -23.53
N LYS A 393 13.91 -6.05 -22.23
CA LYS A 393 14.39 -7.01 -21.22
C LYS A 393 13.69 -8.35 -21.39
N GLY A 394 14.47 -9.42 -21.43
CA GLY A 394 13.98 -10.79 -21.47
C GLY A 394 13.17 -11.15 -20.23
N HIS A 395 12.39 -12.23 -20.32
CA HIS A 395 11.53 -12.66 -19.23
C HIS A 395 12.37 -13.14 -18.04
N ARG A 396 11.90 -12.86 -16.81
CA ARG A 396 12.65 -13.15 -15.56
C ARG A 396 13.11 -14.60 -15.40
N SER A 397 12.41 -15.57 -15.98
CA SER A 397 12.75 -17.00 -15.89
C SER A 397 13.89 -17.43 -16.81
N VAL A 398 14.20 -16.65 -17.87
CA VAL A 398 15.21 -16.99 -18.87
C VAL A 398 16.32 -15.93 -18.99
N GLY A 399 16.11 -14.74 -18.42
CA GLY A 399 17.04 -13.61 -18.52
C GLY A 399 17.17 -13.10 -19.95
N GLY A 400 18.30 -12.47 -20.29
CA GLY A 400 18.58 -12.06 -21.65
C GLY A 400 17.79 -10.85 -22.14
N CYS A 401 17.74 -10.73 -23.47
CA CYS A 401 17.03 -9.70 -24.19
C CYS A 401 15.91 -10.31 -25.02
N ARG A 402 14.83 -9.54 -25.22
CA ARG A 402 13.73 -9.92 -26.09
C ARG A 402 13.16 -8.70 -26.78
N ILE A 403 12.99 -8.79 -28.10
CA ILE A 403 12.28 -7.80 -28.91
C ILE A 403 10.92 -8.40 -29.29
N SER A 404 9.84 -7.90 -28.70
CA SER A 404 8.47 -8.30 -29.06
C SER A 404 7.92 -7.41 -30.19
N ASN A 405 7.89 -7.97 -31.39
CA ASN A 405 7.58 -7.35 -32.68
C ASN A 405 6.11 -7.59 -33.10
N TYR A 406 5.18 -7.24 -32.23
CA TYR A 406 3.74 -7.38 -32.51
C TYR A 406 3.26 -6.46 -33.63
N ASN A 407 2.01 -6.65 -34.07
CA ASN A 407 1.43 -5.97 -35.24
C ASN A 407 1.58 -4.44 -35.20
N ALA A 408 1.38 -3.81 -34.04
CA ALA A 408 1.42 -2.35 -33.90
C ALA A 408 2.83 -1.74 -33.88
N VAL A 409 3.89 -2.57 -33.87
CA VAL A 409 5.28 -2.10 -33.97
C VAL A 409 5.59 -1.81 -35.43
N SER A 410 5.86 -0.56 -35.80
CA SER A 410 6.06 -0.16 -37.20
C SER A 410 7.50 -0.33 -37.68
N VAL A 411 7.69 -0.54 -38.99
CA VAL A 411 9.01 -0.74 -39.62
C VAL A 411 9.93 0.49 -39.47
N GLU A 412 9.36 1.69 -39.47
CA GLU A 412 10.10 2.95 -39.35
C GLU A 412 10.74 3.11 -37.97
N LYS A 413 10.15 2.51 -36.93
CA LYS A 413 10.75 2.46 -35.58
C LYS A 413 12.02 1.62 -35.52
N PHE A 414 12.31 0.85 -36.58
CA PHE A 414 13.57 0.15 -36.74
C PHE A 414 14.54 0.96 -37.63
N VAL A 415 14.07 1.53 -38.74
CA VAL A 415 14.94 2.03 -39.83
C VAL A 415 15.16 3.56 -39.83
N GLY A 416 14.26 4.34 -39.22
CA GLY A 416 14.16 5.79 -39.48
C GLY A 416 15.14 6.71 -38.73
N GLU A 417 15.66 6.31 -37.57
CA GLU A 417 16.55 7.18 -36.78
C GLU A 417 17.69 6.45 -36.05
N HIS A 418 17.72 5.11 -35.97
CA HIS A 418 18.60 4.39 -35.02
C HIS A 418 19.38 3.21 -35.61
N LEU A 419 19.23 2.93 -36.90
CA LEU A 419 19.93 1.83 -37.60
C LEU A 419 20.48 2.31 -38.95
N ASP A 420 21.31 3.35 -38.95
CA ASP A 420 22.21 3.59 -40.07
C ASP A 420 23.35 2.57 -40.00
N GLU A 421 23.55 1.78 -41.05
CA GLU A 421 24.64 0.78 -41.14
C GLU A 421 26.03 1.43 -40.99
N SER A 422 26.15 2.75 -41.18
CA SER A 422 27.37 3.52 -40.99
C SER A 422 27.65 3.95 -39.55
N GLU A 423 26.63 4.07 -38.68
CA GLU A 423 26.78 4.43 -37.25
C GLU A 423 26.98 3.21 -36.33
N LEU A 424 26.77 1.99 -36.83
CA LEU A 424 27.10 0.76 -36.12
C LEU A 424 28.59 0.39 -36.16
N GLY A 425 29.46 1.19 -36.78
CA GLY A 425 30.91 1.24 -36.49
C GLY A 425 31.63 -0.11 -36.36
N LEU A 426 31.30 -1.09 -37.22
CA LEU A 426 31.85 -2.44 -37.18
C LEU A 426 32.59 -2.76 -38.47
N ALA A 427 33.56 -1.89 -38.78
CA ALA A 427 34.70 -2.25 -39.61
C ALA A 427 35.91 -1.52 -39.02
N ASP A 428 36.76 -2.31 -38.37
CA ASP A 428 38.16 -1.96 -38.13
C ASP A 428 38.43 -0.76 -37.20
N ARG A 429 38.27 -0.99 -35.88
CA ARG A 429 39.12 -0.47 -34.78
C ARG A 429 38.50 -0.78 -33.43
N SER A 430 39.24 -1.51 -32.61
CA SER A 430 38.96 -1.93 -31.24
C SER A 430 38.85 -0.80 -30.19
N HIS A 431 38.41 0.41 -30.57
CA HIS A 431 38.42 1.59 -29.68
C HIS A 431 37.30 2.61 -29.93
N VAL A 432 36.04 2.23 -30.22
CA VAL A 432 34.92 3.21 -30.19
C VAL A 432 33.56 2.62 -29.78
N ILE A 433 33.50 1.71 -28.80
CA ILE A 433 32.32 1.52 -27.91
C ILE A 433 32.86 1.15 -26.52
N LEU A 434 33.87 1.89 -26.08
CA LEU A 434 34.42 1.82 -24.74
C LEU A 434 34.73 3.28 -24.41
N GLY A 435 33.75 3.99 -23.86
CA GLY A 435 33.92 5.37 -23.43
C GLY A 435 35.01 5.47 -22.37
N HIS A 436 36.24 5.72 -22.81
CA HIS A 436 37.19 6.51 -22.07
C HIS A 436 36.94 7.97 -22.45
N THR A 437 36.10 8.64 -21.66
CA THR A 437 36.33 10.05 -21.32
C THR A 437 37.35 10.09 -20.18
N PRO A 438 38.17 11.16 -20.10
CA PRO A 438 39.36 11.21 -19.27
C PRO A 438 38.99 11.16 -17.79
N LYS A 439 39.85 10.50 -17.00
CA LYS A 439 39.79 10.38 -15.54
C LYS A 439 39.20 11.63 -14.89
N LEU A 440 37.92 11.56 -14.53
CA LEU A 440 37.25 12.35 -13.50
C LEU A 440 35.98 11.59 -13.09
N ASP A 441 36.12 10.83 -12.01
CA ASP A 441 35.07 10.46 -11.04
C ASP A 441 34.05 9.34 -11.34
N GLN A 442 34.56 8.09 -11.46
CA GLN A 442 33.79 6.86 -11.72
C GLN A 442 33.07 6.23 -10.50
N GLN A 443 33.02 6.86 -9.33
CA GLN A 443 32.22 6.38 -8.18
C GLN A 443 30.79 6.97 -8.11
N ARG A 444 30.46 7.97 -8.94
CA ARG A 444 29.20 8.73 -8.86
C ARG A 444 27.99 8.10 -9.57
N GLU A 445 28.18 7.30 -10.62
CA GLU A 445 27.07 6.86 -11.50
C GLU A 445 26.42 5.50 -11.15
N ARG A 446 27.15 4.53 -10.60
CA ARG A 446 26.54 3.27 -10.09
C ARG A 446 25.61 3.53 -8.90
N ARG A 447 25.99 4.48 -8.05
CA ARG A 447 25.18 4.98 -6.93
C ARG A 447 23.89 5.68 -7.39
N CYS A 448 23.83 6.21 -8.62
CA CYS A 448 22.71 7.03 -9.12
C CYS A 448 21.49 6.19 -9.57
N CYS A 449 21.68 5.01 -10.16
CA CYS A 449 20.58 4.12 -10.59
C CYS A 449 19.92 3.36 -9.42
N GLU A 450 20.70 2.98 -8.41
CA GLU A 450 20.22 2.32 -7.18
C GLU A 450 19.40 3.29 -6.32
N CYS A 451 19.90 4.53 -6.16
CA CYS A 451 19.13 5.66 -5.62
C CYS A 451 17.79 5.81 -6.33
N HIS A 452 17.76 5.71 -7.66
CA HIS A 452 16.56 5.99 -8.45
C HIS A 452 15.47 4.93 -8.27
N HIS A 453 15.83 3.64 -8.19
CA HIS A 453 14.87 2.55 -7.95
C HIS A 453 14.32 2.59 -6.51
N VAL A 454 15.17 2.86 -5.53
CA VAL A 454 14.80 3.03 -4.13
C VAL A 454 13.92 4.25 -3.93
N ASN A 455 14.29 5.40 -4.52
CA ASN A 455 13.46 6.61 -4.50
C ASN A 455 12.10 6.37 -5.18
N ASN A 456 12.03 5.54 -6.22
CA ASN A 456 10.76 5.18 -6.86
C ASN A 456 9.89 4.26 -5.98
N ILE A 457 10.50 3.30 -5.27
CA ILE A 457 9.79 2.47 -4.28
C ILE A 457 9.31 3.35 -3.12
N MET A 458 10.19 4.18 -2.54
CA MET A 458 9.86 5.10 -1.45
C MET A 458 8.79 6.11 -1.88
N ALA A 459 8.85 6.65 -3.09
CA ALA A 459 7.81 7.54 -3.62
C ALA A 459 6.48 6.80 -3.91
N ALA A 460 6.53 5.54 -4.34
CA ALA A 460 5.33 4.72 -4.51
C ALA A 460 4.68 4.35 -3.16
N VAL A 461 5.50 4.11 -2.14
CA VAL A 461 5.07 3.88 -0.76
C VAL A 461 4.47 5.15 -0.18
N ALA A 462 5.15 6.29 -0.30
CA ALA A 462 4.66 7.61 0.10
C ALA A 462 3.26 7.88 -0.46
N ARG A 463 3.07 7.73 -1.78
CA ARG A 463 1.79 7.98 -2.47
C ARG A 463 0.65 7.06 -2.04
N ARG A 464 0.94 5.88 -1.50
CA ARG A 464 -0.07 4.87 -1.11
C ARG A 464 -0.40 4.94 0.38
N LEU A 465 0.57 5.35 1.20
CA LEU A 465 0.36 5.62 2.61
C LEU A 465 -0.31 6.98 2.80
N ASP A 466 0.09 8.00 2.03
CA ASP A 466 -0.39 9.38 2.10
C ASP A 466 -0.86 9.91 0.73
N ALA A 467 -1.98 10.65 0.70
CA ALA A 467 -2.54 11.22 -0.54
C ALA A 467 -2.47 12.74 -0.51
N LYS A 468 -1.78 13.32 -1.51
CA LYS A 468 -1.76 14.76 -1.77
C LYS A 468 -3.17 15.36 -1.90
N PRO A 469 -3.43 16.57 -1.37
CA PRO A 469 -4.72 17.26 -1.47
C PRO A 469 -4.82 18.15 -2.73
N ARG A 470 -4.86 17.56 -3.95
CA ARG A 470 -5.11 18.38 -5.17
C ARG A 470 -6.03 17.81 -6.24
N SER A 471 -6.75 16.74 -5.96
CA SER A 471 -7.94 16.42 -6.76
C SER A 471 -9.03 15.91 -5.84
N THR A 472 -10.27 15.93 -6.31
CA THR A 472 -11.50 15.44 -5.67
C THR A 472 -11.46 13.99 -5.14
N SER A 473 -10.30 13.32 -5.20
CA SER A 473 -10.00 11.98 -4.70
C SER A 473 -9.35 11.99 -3.29
N ARG A 474 -10.00 12.59 -2.28
CA ARG A 474 -9.61 12.41 -0.85
C ARG A 474 -9.81 10.97 -0.34
N ARG A 475 -10.43 10.07 -1.11
CA ARG A 475 -10.99 8.80 -0.58
C ARG A 475 -10.05 7.59 -0.56
N ASN A 476 -8.78 7.72 -1.00
CA ASN A 476 -7.97 6.56 -1.38
C ASN A 476 -6.59 6.40 -0.68
N ALA A 477 -6.15 7.24 0.26
CA ALA A 477 -4.93 6.96 1.05
C ALA A 477 -5.19 6.13 2.30
N THR A 478 -4.22 5.32 2.71
CA THR A 478 -4.36 4.45 3.89
C THR A 478 -4.53 5.27 5.17
N THR A 479 -3.79 6.38 5.34
CA THR A 479 -4.00 7.35 6.43
C THR A 479 -5.40 7.97 6.40
N ALA A 480 -5.87 8.43 5.24
CA ALA A 480 -7.19 9.03 5.05
C ALA A 480 -8.37 8.06 5.26
N LEU A 481 -8.12 6.75 5.16
CA LEU A 481 -9.10 5.71 5.48
C LEU A 481 -9.26 5.49 6.98
N LEU A 482 -8.20 5.75 7.76
CA LEU A 482 -8.15 5.54 9.20
C LEU A 482 -8.24 6.84 10.02
N ALA A 483 -8.14 8.00 9.36
CA ALA A 483 -8.27 9.31 9.96
C ALA A 483 -9.72 9.62 10.38
N PRO A 484 -9.91 10.50 11.39
CA PRO A 484 -11.22 11.06 11.70
C PRO A 484 -11.83 11.79 10.48
N ARG A 485 -13.16 11.73 10.35
CA ARG A 485 -14.00 12.37 9.33
C ARG A 485 -15.18 13.06 10.00
N ASP A 486 -15.76 14.06 9.35
CA ASP A 486 -16.85 14.86 9.93
C ASP A 486 -18.08 14.03 10.32
N GLN A 487 -18.40 12.96 9.58
CA GLN A 487 -19.59 12.13 9.82
C GLN A 487 -19.33 10.73 10.41
N GLY A 488 -18.08 10.27 10.50
CA GLY A 488 -17.71 8.91 10.94
C GLY A 488 -18.33 7.76 10.10
N SER A 489 -17.92 6.52 10.33
CA SER A 489 -18.50 5.30 9.75
C SER A 489 -19.52 4.70 10.71
N THR A 490 -20.80 4.70 10.34
CA THR A 490 -21.85 4.05 11.14
C THR A 490 -21.97 2.57 10.76
N LEU A 491 -21.75 1.70 11.74
CA LEU A 491 -21.64 0.26 11.61
C LEU A 491 -22.78 -0.41 12.36
N VAL A 492 -23.41 -1.41 11.75
CA VAL A 492 -24.51 -2.17 12.35
C VAL A 492 -23.93 -3.31 13.18
N VAL A 493 -24.21 -3.33 14.48
CA VAL A 493 -23.82 -4.41 15.39
C VAL A 493 -25.05 -5.26 15.71
N SER A 494 -25.28 -6.30 14.90
CA SER A 494 -26.43 -7.19 15.06
C SER A 494 -26.04 -8.67 14.97
N SER A 495 -26.51 -9.48 15.93
CA SER A 495 -26.40 -10.93 15.84
C SER A 495 -27.40 -11.48 14.81
N HIS A 496 -26.91 -12.14 13.75
CA HIS A 496 -27.69 -12.49 12.54
C HIS A 496 -28.79 -13.56 12.75
N ARG A 497 -28.92 -14.14 13.96
CA ARG A 497 -29.89 -15.23 14.27
C ARG A 497 -30.54 -15.17 15.65
N SER A 498 -29.81 -14.76 16.69
CA SER A 498 -30.30 -14.82 18.08
C SER A 498 -31.01 -13.56 18.56
N GLU A 499 -30.95 -12.45 17.81
CA GLU A 499 -31.36 -11.11 18.26
C GLU A 499 -30.83 -10.69 19.64
N ALA A 500 -29.77 -11.35 20.12
CA ALA A 500 -29.18 -11.15 21.43
C ALA A 500 -28.50 -9.77 21.55
N VAL A 501 -27.99 -9.26 20.43
CA VAL A 501 -27.41 -7.92 20.31
C VAL A 501 -27.98 -7.27 19.05
N LYS A 502 -28.49 -6.04 19.17
CA LYS A 502 -28.99 -5.23 18.05
C LYS A 502 -28.69 -3.75 18.28
N GLY A 503 -28.05 -3.10 17.33
CA GLY A 503 -27.76 -1.69 17.44
C GLY A 503 -26.83 -1.18 16.35
N PHE A 504 -26.28 0.02 16.59
CA PHE A 504 -25.26 0.61 15.74
C PHE A 504 -24.21 1.33 16.58
N ILE A 505 -23.04 1.50 16.00
CA ILE A 505 -21.96 2.34 16.54
C ILE A 505 -21.35 3.17 15.41
N THR A 506 -21.00 4.41 15.69
CA THR A 506 -20.35 5.31 14.74
C THR A 506 -18.89 5.46 15.13
N ARG A 507 -18.01 4.93 14.28
CA ARG A 507 -16.57 5.03 14.43
C ARG A 507 -16.05 6.27 13.71
N ASN A 508 -15.35 7.14 14.42
CA ASN A 508 -14.65 8.27 13.85
C ASN A 508 -13.15 8.17 14.12
N GLY A 509 -12.36 7.76 13.12
CA GLY A 509 -10.96 7.40 13.31
C GLY A 509 -10.80 6.21 14.27
N SER A 510 -10.01 6.37 15.33
CA SER A 510 -9.88 5.37 16.40
C SER A 510 -10.98 5.46 17.45
N ASN A 511 -11.81 6.51 17.45
CA ASN A 511 -12.82 6.73 18.48
C ASN A 511 -14.18 6.16 18.07
N ILE A 512 -14.94 5.62 19.01
CA ILE A 512 -16.39 5.43 18.86
C ILE A 512 -17.06 6.67 19.45
N THR A 513 -17.71 7.45 18.61
CA THR A 513 -18.27 8.76 19.00
C THR A 513 -19.77 8.70 19.29
N LYS A 514 -20.46 7.69 18.77
CA LYS A 514 -21.90 7.45 19.01
C LYS A 514 -22.16 5.95 19.02
N GLY A 515 -23.17 5.53 19.76
CA GLY A 515 -23.62 4.16 19.73
C GLY A 515 -24.89 3.96 20.56
N ASP A 516 -25.77 3.12 20.05
CA ASP A 516 -26.96 2.64 20.77
C ASP A 516 -27.10 1.14 20.51
N VAL A 517 -26.90 0.35 21.58
CA VAL A 517 -26.85 -1.11 21.53
C VAL A 517 -27.87 -1.68 22.51
N GLN A 518 -28.73 -2.56 22.00
CA GLN A 518 -29.74 -3.27 22.76
C GLN A 518 -29.28 -4.71 22.99
N LEU A 519 -29.33 -5.14 24.25
CA LEU A 519 -28.93 -6.48 24.69
C LEU A 519 -30.14 -7.27 25.18
N ARG A 520 -30.28 -8.50 24.68
CA ARG A 520 -31.29 -9.49 25.08
C ARG A 520 -30.59 -10.81 25.41
N LEU A 521 -29.87 -10.81 26.54
CA LEU A 521 -29.10 -11.96 27.00
C LEU A 521 -29.87 -12.70 28.09
N ALA A 522 -29.85 -14.03 28.07
CA ALA A 522 -30.57 -14.84 29.05
C ALA A 522 -30.03 -14.62 30.48
N SER A 523 -28.73 -14.35 30.57
CA SER A 523 -28.01 -14.06 31.81
C SER A 523 -28.06 -12.59 32.25
N LEU A 524 -28.67 -11.69 31.47
CA LEU A 524 -28.85 -10.27 31.80
C LEU A 524 -30.31 -9.83 31.62
N PRO A 525 -31.16 -9.99 32.65
CA PRO A 525 -32.56 -9.59 32.56
C PRO A 525 -32.71 -8.06 32.40
N PRO A 526 -33.61 -7.57 31.54
CA PRO A 526 -33.79 -6.14 31.32
C PRO A 526 -34.41 -5.44 32.54
N PRO A 527 -34.20 -4.13 32.72
CA PRO A 527 -34.84 -3.34 33.78
C PRO A 527 -36.37 -3.42 33.70
N ARG A 528 -37.05 -3.29 34.86
CA ARG A 528 -38.53 -3.36 34.94
C ARG A 528 -39.18 -2.40 33.93
N GLY A 529 -40.03 -2.95 33.06
CA GLY A 529 -40.75 -2.19 32.02
C GLY A 529 -40.02 -2.08 30.68
N GLN A 530 -38.82 -2.65 30.52
CA GLN A 530 -38.09 -2.70 29.26
C GLN A 530 -37.99 -4.13 28.71
N THR A 531 -37.89 -4.26 27.39
CA THR A 531 -37.76 -5.56 26.68
C THR A 531 -36.31 -5.95 26.39
N SER A 532 -35.36 -5.04 26.62
CA SER A 532 -33.93 -5.22 26.40
C SER A 532 -33.14 -4.26 27.29
N TYR A 533 -31.90 -4.61 27.63
CA TYR A 533 -30.98 -3.69 28.29
C TYR A 533 -30.39 -2.74 27.23
N LYS A 534 -30.49 -1.42 27.42
CA LYS A 534 -29.97 -0.42 26.47
C LYS A 534 -28.64 0.13 26.96
N LEU A 535 -27.65 0.17 26.07
CA LEU A 535 -26.35 0.80 26.29
C LEU A 535 -26.16 1.88 25.22
N SER A 536 -26.10 3.14 25.67
CA SER A 536 -25.82 4.26 24.79
C SER A 536 -24.48 4.89 25.16
N ILE A 537 -23.67 5.23 24.17
CA ILE A 537 -22.40 5.92 24.40
C ILE A 537 -22.68 7.36 24.82
N SER A 538 -22.07 7.80 25.92
CA SER A 538 -22.28 9.12 26.51
C SER A 538 -21.84 10.23 25.56
N THR A 539 -22.64 11.28 25.48
CA THR A 539 -22.33 12.51 24.73
C THR A 539 -21.76 13.61 25.62
N SER A 540 -21.55 13.33 26.91
CA SER A 540 -20.99 14.31 27.86
C SER A 540 -19.55 14.66 27.48
N PRO A 541 -19.17 15.95 27.43
CA PRO A 541 -17.78 16.36 27.19
C PRO A 541 -16.79 15.84 28.24
N SER A 542 -17.26 15.47 29.43
CA SER A 542 -16.45 14.92 30.52
C SER A 542 -16.39 13.38 30.51
N ALA A 543 -17.12 12.71 29.61
CA ALA A 543 -17.09 11.26 29.51
C ALA A 543 -15.78 10.81 28.83
N PRO A 544 -15.14 9.72 29.31
CA PRO A 544 -13.98 9.15 28.64
C PRO A 544 -14.32 8.71 27.20
N ALA A 545 -13.39 8.86 26.27
CA ALA A 545 -13.58 8.42 24.89
C ALA A 545 -13.40 6.91 24.77
N LEU A 546 -14.32 6.21 24.09
CA LEU A 546 -14.15 4.81 23.73
C LEU A 546 -13.22 4.68 22.52
N ARG A 547 -11.99 4.18 22.72
CA ARG A 547 -10.95 4.12 21.69
C ARG A 547 -10.61 2.69 21.27
N LEU A 548 -10.44 2.47 19.97
CA LEU A 548 -9.88 1.26 19.37
C LEU A 548 -8.36 1.38 19.30
N LYS A 549 -7.66 0.82 20.29
CA LYS A 549 -6.19 0.87 20.41
C LYS A 549 -5.48 0.34 19.16
N GLN A 550 -5.99 -0.75 18.57
CA GLN A 550 -5.46 -1.33 17.32
C GLN A 550 -5.43 -0.32 16.15
N ILE A 551 -6.40 0.60 16.03
CA ILE A 551 -6.36 1.61 14.94
C ILE A 551 -5.28 2.66 15.23
N ALA A 552 -5.09 3.04 16.50
CA ALA A 552 -4.02 3.97 16.88
C ALA A 552 -2.64 3.36 16.63
N GLU A 553 -2.46 2.07 16.93
CA GLU A 553 -1.25 1.31 16.64
C GLU A 553 -0.99 1.20 15.12
N VAL A 554 -2.00 0.84 14.32
CA VAL A 554 -1.89 0.81 12.85
C VAL A 554 -1.52 2.18 12.28
N ARG A 555 -2.12 3.26 12.81
CA ARG A 555 -1.76 4.63 12.41
C ARG A 555 -0.33 4.97 12.79
N THR A 556 0.12 4.54 13.96
CA THR A 556 1.50 4.70 14.42
C THR A 556 2.46 3.97 13.48
N LEU A 557 2.18 2.72 13.12
CA LEU A 557 3.01 1.93 12.20
C LEU A 557 3.02 2.52 10.77
N ILE A 558 1.88 3.04 10.29
CA ILE A 558 1.81 3.77 9.00
C ILE A 558 2.63 5.06 9.06
N ASN A 559 2.56 5.81 10.16
CA ASN A 559 3.36 7.01 10.36
C ASN A 559 4.86 6.65 10.44
N SER A 560 5.23 5.56 11.12
CA SER A 560 6.60 5.04 11.14
C SER A 560 7.07 4.60 9.75
N SER A 561 6.19 4.05 8.92
CA SER A 561 6.50 3.78 7.51
C SER A 561 6.75 5.06 6.71
N LEU A 562 5.96 6.12 6.95
CA LEU A 562 6.19 7.44 6.36
C LEU A 562 7.49 8.07 6.87
N ASP A 563 7.82 7.93 8.15
CA ASP A 563 9.09 8.37 8.74
C ASP A 563 10.28 7.67 8.07
N VAL A 564 10.19 6.36 7.81
CA VAL A 564 11.22 5.59 7.11
C VAL A 564 11.34 6.03 5.64
N VAL A 565 10.22 6.28 4.97
CA VAL A 565 10.21 6.83 3.59
C VAL A 565 10.86 8.21 3.55
N ASP A 566 10.53 9.05 4.51
CA ASP A 566 11.06 10.40 4.67
C ASP A 566 12.56 10.36 4.99
N ALA A 567 12.98 9.48 5.90
CA ALA A 567 14.38 9.24 6.21
C ALA A 567 15.18 8.74 5.01
N THR A 568 14.61 7.83 4.23
CA THR A 568 15.26 7.32 3.03
C THR A 568 15.33 8.37 1.92
N THR A 569 14.27 9.15 1.77
CA THR A 569 14.14 10.12 0.68
C THR A 569 14.96 11.37 0.96
N TRP A 570 15.12 11.77 2.23
CA TRP A 570 15.81 13.02 2.53
C TRP A 570 16.75 13.12 3.74
N THR A 571 17.01 12.06 4.51
CA THR A 571 18.10 12.06 5.52
C THR A 571 19.18 10.97 5.41
N GLY A 572 18.97 9.94 4.60
CA GLY A 572 19.93 8.86 4.38
C GLY A 572 20.93 9.07 3.25
N ASP A 573 22.13 8.48 3.35
CA ASP A 573 22.96 8.30 2.16
C ASP A 573 22.22 7.37 1.21
N LYS A 574 21.53 7.96 0.23
CA LYS A 574 20.79 7.27 -0.84
C LYS A 574 21.70 6.32 -1.63
N ARG A 575 23.01 6.46 -1.44
CA ARG A 575 24.07 5.73 -2.10
C ARG A 575 24.70 4.65 -1.21
N ASP A 576 24.33 4.57 0.06
CA ASP A 576 24.70 3.49 0.97
C ASP A 576 23.63 2.38 0.92
N ALA A 577 24.01 1.27 0.32
CA ALA A 577 23.12 0.13 0.16
C ALA A 577 22.78 -0.55 1.51
N ASN A 578 23.65 -0.48 2.54
CA ASN A 578 23.34 -0.96 3.89
C ASN A 578 22.27 -0.11 4.54
N PHE A 579 22.40 1.22 4.42
CA PHE A 579 21.38 2.15 4.88
C PHE A 579 20.03 1.85 4.20
N ILE A 580 20.00 1.76 2.87
CA ILE A 580 18.77 1.47 2.11
C ILE A 580 18.16 0.12 2.51
N SER A 581 18.98 -0.92 2.70
CA SER A 581 18.49 -2.25 3.09
C SER A 581 17.88 -2.23 4.48
N GLY A 582 18.50 -1.50 5.41
CA GLY A 582 17.91 -1.22 6.72
C GLY A 582 16.56 -0.49 6.60
N GLN A 583 16.45 0.50 5.72
CA GLN A 583 15.19 1.24 5.53
C GLN A 583 14.09 0.39 4.89
N LEU A 584 14.39 -0.39 3.85
CA LEU A 584 13.41 -1.30 3.25
C LEU A 584 12.99 -2.41 4.22
N THR A 585 13.90 -2.82 5.11
CA THR A 585 13.61 -3.79 6.16
C THR A 585 12.62 -3.24 7.18
N LEU A 586 12.91 -2.06 7.74
CA LEU A 586 12.02 -1.37 8.68
C LEU A 586 10.68 -1.03 8.05
N LEU A 587 10.68 -0.61 6.78
CA LEU A 587 9.45 -0.31 6.07
C LEU A 587 8.57 -1.55 5.93
N HIS A 588 9.16 -2.69 5.54
CA HIS A 588 8.45 -3.95 5.42
C HIS A 588 7.91 -4.43 6.77
N GLU A 589 8.70 -4.32 7.85
CA GLU A 589 8.28 -4.70 9.20
C GLU A 589 7.09 -3.85 9.67
N ASN A 590 7.17 -2.52 9.57
CA ASN A 590 6.07 -1.63 9.94
C ASN A 590 4.77 -1.94 9.17
N ILE A 591 4.85 -2.21 7.86
CA ILE A 591 3.67 -2.53 7.05
C ILE A 591 3.11 -3.92 7.39
N ARG A 592 3.99 -4.90 7.58
CA ARG A 592 3.61 -6.27 7.96
C ARG A 592 2.93 -6.27 9.32
N ASP A 593 3.46 -5.52 10.27
CA ASP A 593 2.95 -5.45 11.64
C ASP A 593 1.63 -4.65 11.65
N ALA A 594 1.50 -3.58 10.87
CA ALA A 594 0.23 -2.87 10.69
C ALA A 594 -0.87 -3.77 10.11
N LYS A 595 -0.51 -4.63 9.15
CA LYS A 595 -1.43 -5.64 8.61
C LYS A 595 -1.75 -6.72 9.65
N ALA A 596 -0.77 -7.15 10.45
CA ALA A 596 -0.97 -8.13 11.51
C ALA A 596 -1.95 -7.61 12.57
N VAL A 597 -1.86 -6.34 12.97
CA VAL A 597 -2.78 -5.70 13.93
C VAL A 597 -4.22 -5.65 13.40
N LEU A 598 -4.43 -5.42 12.09
CA LEU A 598 -5.76 -5.47 11.48
C LEU A 598 -6.30 -6.90 11.27
N LYS A 599 -5.42 -7.90 11.25
CA LYS A 599 -5.77 -9.30 11.01
C LYS A 599 -6.01 -10.07 12.31
N ALA A 600 -5.26 -9.76 13.37
CA ALA A 600 -5.28 -10.49 14.63
C ALA A 600 -6.67 -10.48 15.27
N ASP A 601 -7.11 -11.61 15.79
CA ASP A 601 -8.24 -11.70 16.72
C ASP A 601 -7.68 -11.73 18.15
N PRO A 602 -7.72 -10.62 18.91
CA PRO A 602 -7.17 -10.60 20.27
C PRO A 602 -7.85 -11.62 21.18
N ALA A 603 -9.11 -11.97 20.90
CA ALA A 603 -9.87 -12.93 21.68
C ALA A 603 -9.55 -14.40 21.36
N ALA A 604 -8.79 -14.68 20.29
CA ALA A 604 -8.39 -16.04 19.88
C ALA A 604 -6.96 -16.40 20.28
N SER A 605 -6.12 -15.43 20.67
CA SER A 605 -4.78 -15.70 21.20
C SER A 605 -4.84 -15.84 22.73
N GLU A 606 -4.28 -16.91 23.31
CA GLU A 606 -4.21 -17.06 24.78
C GLU A 606 -3.43 -15.92 25.45
N ALA A 607 -2.63 -15.18 24.68
CA ALA A 607 -1.74 -14.12 25.16
C ALA A 607 -2.42 -12.77 25.41
N ASP A 608 -3.65 -12.52 24.91
CA ASP A 608 -4.24 -11.17 24.89
C ASP A 608 -5.70 -11.10 25.40
N LYS A 609 -5.96 -11.74 26.55
CA LYS A 609 -7.22 -11.66 27.32
C LYS A 609 -7.40 -10.30 28.07
N THR A 610 -7.05 -9.19 27.42
CA THR A 610 -6.96 -7.84 28.00
C THR A 610 -8.28 -7.25 28.50
N TRP A 611 -9.42 -7.73 27.98
CA TRP A 611 -10.75 -7.27 28.42
C TRP A 611 -10.99 -7.43 29.93
N ALA A 612 -10.31 -8.38 30.56
CA ALA A 612 -10.40 -8.63 31.99
C ALA A 612 -9.51 -7.66 32.79
N SER A 613 -8.27 -7.48 32.36
CA SER A 613 -7.25 -6.67 33.05
C SER A 613 -7.40 -5.16 32.83
N ASP A 614 -8.06 -4.73 31.76
CA ASP A 614 -8.33 -3.32 31.43
C ASP A 614 -9.82 -3.09 31.09
N PRO A 615 -10.71 -3.12 32.10
CA PRO A 615 -12.15 -2.95 31.89
C PRO A 615 -12.49 -1.50 31.50
N LEU A 616 -13.44 -1.33 30.58
CA LEU A 616 -13.95 0.00 30.19
C LEU A 616 -14.48 0.78 31.41
N ASP A 617 -14.26 2.09 31.39
CA ASP A 617 -14.83 3.03 32.36
C ASP A 617 -16.35 3.09 32.20
N ASP A 618 -17.07 2.96 33.32
CA ASP A 618 -18.54 3.00 33.36
C ASP A 618 -19.14 4.30 32.82
N LYS A 619 -18.40 5.42 32.91
CA LYS A 619 -18.82 6.75 32.46
C LYS A 619 -18.83 6.89 30.95
N ILE A 620 -18.30 5.91 30.22
CA ILE A 620 -18.37 5.85 28.74
C ILE A 620 -19.83 5.69 28.29
N PHE A 621 -20.68 5.06 29.10
CA PHE A 621 -22.07 4.81 28.77
C PHE A 621 -23.01 5.68 29.62
N ASP A 622 -24.16 6.03 29.04
CA ASP A 622 -25.26 6.68 29.74
C ASP A 622 -26.59 5.99 29.37
N PRO A 623 -27.23 5.23 30.30
CA PRO A 623 -26.78 4.99 31.68
C PRO A 623 -25.56 4.04 31.77
N PRO A 624 -24.83 4.03 32.90
CA PRO A 624 -23.70 3.11 33.12
C PRO A 624 -24.07 1.63 32.94
N PRO A 625 -23.14 0.78 32.49
CA PRO A 625 -23.40 -0.64 32.32
C PRO A 625 -23.50 -1.37 33.68
N PRO A 626 -24.15 -2.54 33.73
CA PRO A 626 -24.14 -3.39 34.92
C PRO A 626 -22.71 -3.83 35.30
N PRO A 627 -22.39 -3.97 36.60
CA PRO A 627 -21.05 -4.32 37.05
C PRO A 627 -20.59 -5.72 36.60
N ASN A 628 -21.53 -6.59 36.24
CA ASN A 628 -21.28 -7.95 35.76
C ASN A 628 -21.34 -8.07 34.22
N LEU A 629 -21.29 -6.95 33.50
CA LEU A 629 -21.31 -6.93 32.04
C LEU A 629 -19.98 -6.40 31.50
N SER A 630 -19.30 -7.20 30.70
CA SER A 630 -18.13 -6.76 29.93
C SER A 630 -18.54 -6.45 28.49
N PHE A 631 -18.20 -5.25 28.03
CA PHE A 631 -18.35 -4.79 26.66
C PHE A 631 -16.96 -4.56 26.06
N HIS A 632 -16.59 -5.28 25.00
CA HIS A 632 -15.26 -5.22 24.41
C HIS A 632 -15.33 -5.12 22.90
N LEU A 633 -14.61 -4.14 22.33
CA LEU A 633 -14.49 -3.95 20.89
C LEU A 633 -13.06 -4.23 20.44
N SER A 634 -12.90 -5.00 19.38
CA SER A 634 -11.62 -5.29 18.73
C SER A 634 -11.76 -5.32 17.22
N ILE A 635 -10.64 -5.40 16.51
CA ILE A 635 -10.59 -5.59 15.06
C ILE A 635 -9.98 -6.95 14.77
N SER A 636 -10.54 -7.68 13.80
CA SER A 636 -9.99 -8.93 13.27
C SER A 636 -10.38 -9.05 11.81
N ASP A 637 -9.47 -9.52 10.95
CA ASP A 637 -9.67 -9.62 9.50
C ASP A 637 -10.30 -8.35 8.88
N ALA A 638 -9.89 -7.17 9.36
CA ALA A 638 -10.42 -5.87 8.99
C ALA A 638 -11.94 -5.67 9.22
N ALA A 639 -12.55 -6.48 10.08
CA ALA A 639 -13.90 -6.30 10.59
C ALA A 639 -13.87 -5.85 12.06
N LEU A 640 -14.87 -5.08 12.46
CA LEU A 640 -15.06 -4.69 13.84
C LEU A 640 -15.80 -5.80 14.59
N LEU A 641 -15.20 -6.30 15.66
CA LEU A 641 -15.78 -7.31 16.52
C LEU A 641 -16.29 -6.67 17.81
N LEU A 642 -17.51 -7.01 18.19
CA LEU A 642 -18.09 -6.71 19.49
C LEU A 642 -18.28 -8.00 20.28
N HIS A 643 -17.60 -8.10 21.42
CA HIS A 643 -17.75 -9.16 22.39
C HIS A 643 -18.52 -8.63 23.60
N VAL A 644 -19.67 -9.21 23.88
CA VAL A 644 -20.46 -8.95 25.08
C VAL A 644 -20.42 -10.19 25.97
N ARG A 645 -20.03 -10.02 27.23
CA ARG A 645 -19.90 -11.10 28.21
C ARG A 645 -20.66 -10.77 29.48
N THR A 646 -21.41 -11.72 30.01
CA THR A 646 -21.94 -11.64 31.37
C THR A 646 -21.05 -12.45 32.32
N LEU A 647 -20.82 -11.88 33.50
CA LEU A 647 -19.83 -12.37 34.46
C LEU A 647 -20.52 -12.86 35.73
N GLU A 648 -19.95 -13.88 36.36
CA GLU A 648 -20.34 -14.37 37.69
C GLU A 648 -19.12 -14.54 38.61
N PRO A 649 -19.24 -14.42 39.93
CA PRO A 649 -18.11 -14.59 40.85
C PRO A 649 -17.52 -16.01 40.81
N ALA A 650 -16.18 -16.10 40.77
CA ALA A 650 -15.45 -17.35 40.94
C ALA A 650 -15.20 -17.61 42.43
N SER A 651 -16.08 -18.37 43.10
CA SER A 651 -15.93 -18.66 44.54
C SER A 651 -14.69 -19.50 44.86
N SER A 652 -13.90 -19.07 45.85
CA SER A 652 -12.77 -19.80 46.44
C SER A 652 -13.22 -21.02 47.28
N THR A 653 -12.58 -22.15 47.01
CA THR A 653 -12.48 -23.42 47.76
C THR A 653 -13.30 -23.57 49.05
N GLY A 654 -14.29 -24.47 49.02
CA GLY A 654 -14.87 -25.05 50.22
C GLY A 654 -13.89 -26.03 50.89
N SER A 655 -13.19 -25.57 51.91
CA SER A 655 -12.57 -26.44 52.92
C SER A 655 -13.67 -27.16 53.70
N SER A 656 -13.65 -28.49 53.75
CA SER A 656 -14.37 -29.22 54.81
C SER A 656 -13.56 -30.44 55.24
N THR A 657 -13.12 -30.41 56.50
CA THR A 657 -12.84 -31.59 57.33
C THR A 657 -13.74 -31.47 58.58
N PRO A 658 -14.05 -32.58 59.26
CA PRO A 658 -15.39 -33.15 59.21
C PRO A 658 -16.05 -33.21 60.58
N LEU A 659 -17.37 -33.02 60.67
CA LEU A 659 -18.20 -33.55 61.76
C LEU A 659 -19.69 -33.29 61.46
N GLY A 660 -20.49 -34.36 61.46
CA GLY A 660 -21.94 -34.27 61.67
C GLY A 660 -22.86 -34.65 60.50
N GLY A 661 -22.88 -35.94 60.15
CA GLY A 661 -24.10 -36.70 59.80
C GLY A 661 -25.05 -36.16 58.73
N GLY A 662 -24.86 -36.63 57.48
CA GLY A 662 -25.87 -36.56 56.41
C GLY A 662 -25.27 -36.91 55.05
N GLY A 663 -25.35 -38.18 54.64
CA GLY A 663 -24.90 -38.65 53.33
C GLY A 663 -25.66 -38.02 52.15
N PRO A 664 -25.18 -38.26 50.91
CA PRO A 664 -25.04 -37.25 49.86
C PRO A 664 -26.34 -36.97 49.10
N SER A 665 -26.62 -35.69 48.81
CA SER A 665 -27.64 -35.30 47.84
C SER A 665 -27.03 -34.52 46.68
N PHE A 666 -26.89 -35.24 45.56
CA PHE A 666 -26.81 -34.71 44.22
C PHE A 666 -28.18 -34.10 43.84
N THR A 667 -28.23 -32.83 43.47
CA THR A 667 -29.36 -32.24 42.73
C THR A 667 -28.81 -31.16 41.79
N GLY A 668 -28.94 -31.19 40.46
CA GLY A 668 -29.64 -32.11 39.56
C GLY A 668 -28.84 -32.36 38.27
N PHE A 669 -28.91 -33.52 37.61
CA PHE A 669 -30.09 -34.26 37.10
C PHE A 669 -30.75 -33.61 35.87
N GLY A 670 -30.06 -33.69 34.73
CA GLY A 670 -30.72 -33.93 33.44
C GLY A 670 -30.67 -35.42 33.12
N LEU A 671 -31.80 -36.12 33.15
CA LEU A 671 -31.92 -37.53 32.76
C LEU A 671 -31.39 -37.80 31.33
N ARG A 672 -31.35 -36.75 30.49
CA ARG A 672 -30.84 -36.78 29.12
C ARG A 672 -29.33 -36.90 29.01
N ASP A 673 -28.54 -36.24 29.87
CA ASP A 673 -27.08 -36.23 29.74
C ASP A 673 -26.47 -37.57 30.22
N ARG A 674 -27.11 -38.26 31.18
CA ARG A 674 -26.72 -39.62 31.57
C ARG A 674 -27.11 -40.67 30.53
N LEU A 675 -28.24 -40.50 29.84
CA LEU A 675 -28.63 -41.39 28.74
C LEU A 675 -27.68 -41.22 27.54
N ALA A 676 -27.24 -40.00 27.24
CA ALA A 676 -26.29 -39.70 26.18
C ALA A 676 -24.91 -40.34 26.45
N HIS A 677 -24.41 -40.26 27.68
CA HIS A 677 -23.10 -40.83 28.03
C HIS A 677 -23.10 -42.37 28.06
N ALA A 678 -24.24 -43.00 28.41
CA ALA A 678 -24.43 -44.45 28.34
C ALA A 678 -24.65 -44.99 26.91
N LEU A 679 -25.04 -44.12 25.97
CA LEU A 679 -25.22 -44.43 24.54
C LEU A 679 -24.01 -44.03 23.67
N GLY A 680 -22.87 -43.70 24.29
CA GLY A 680 -21.63 -43.39 23.57
C GLY A 680 -21.49 -41.96 23.06
N ALA A 681 -22.32 -41.01 23.49
CA ALA A 681 -22.09 -39.60 23.22
C ALA A 681 -21.05 -39.04 24.20
N GLY A 682 -19.92 -38.56 23.67
CA GLY A 682 -18.83 -37.96 24.44
C GLY A 682 -19.24 -36.69 25.22
N PRO A 683 -18.31 -36.13 26.03
CA PRO A 683 -18.59 -34.96 26.86
C PRO A 683 -19.14 -33.80 26.02
N ARG A 684 -20.17 -33.14 26.53
CA ARG A 684 -20.80 -31.99 25.86
C ARG A 684 -19.76 -30.87 25.75
N PRO A 685 -19.48 -30.35 24.55
CA PRO A 685 -18.49 -29.28 24.39
C PRO A 685 -18.93 -28.06 25.21
N PRO A 686 -17.97 -27.31 25.79
CA PRO A 686 -18.25 -26.12 26.58
C PRO A 686 -19.08 -25.13 25.77
N ALA A 687 -19.98 -24.39 26.44
CA ALA A 687 -20.93 -23.49 25.78
C ALA A 687 -20.24 -22.37 24.97
N HIS A 688 -19.04 -21.99 25.39
CA HIS A 688 -18.10 -21.15 24.64
C HIS A 688 -16.67 -21.46 25.09
N ASP A 689 -15.70 -20.97 24.33
CA ASP A 689 -14.25 -21.10 24.53
C ASP A 689 -13.74 -20.65 25.91
N GLU A 690 -14.36 -19.63 26.53
CA GLU A 690 -13.95 -19.06 27.83
C GLU A 690 -14.72 -19.63 29.06
N ALA A 691 -15.53 -20.69 28.91
CA ALA A 691 -16.50 -21.10 29.95
C ALA A 691 -15.86 -21.62 31.24
N GLU A 692 -14.65 -22.17 31.14
CA GLU A 692 -13.91 -22.76 32.27
C GLU A 692 -12.79 -21.84 32.79
N ASP A 693 -12.60 -20.68 32.18
CA ASP A 693 -11.57 -19.72 32.54
C ASP A 693 -12.00 -18.82 33.71
N VAL A 694 -11.07 -18.51 34.60
CA VAL A 694 -11.24 -17.52 35.68
C VAL A 694 -10.44 -16.27 35.35
N PHE A 695 -11.10 -15.12 35.41
CA PHE A 695 -10.56 -13.81 35.08
C PHE A 695 -10.60 -12.88 36.29
N THR A 696 -9.64 -11.94 36.36
CA THR A 696 -9.74 -10.82 37.31
C THR A 696 -10.40 -9.66 36.59
N TYR A 697 -11.60 -9.24 37.02
CA TYR A 697 -12.35 -8.13 36.43
C TYR A 697 -12.70 -7.12 37.52
N ARG A 698 -12.25 -5.87 37.38
CA ARG A 698 -12.43 -4.79 38.38
C ARG A 698 -12.04 -5.22 39.81
N GLY A 699 -10.96 -6.01 39.92
CA GLY A 699 -10.44 -6.50 41.20
C GLY A 699 -11.15 -7.73 41.78
N ALA A 700 -12.16 -8.29 41.11
CA ALA A 700 -12.84 -9.52 41.55
C ALA A 700 -12.53 -10.71 40.62
N GLN A 701 -12.43 -11.92 41.19
CA GLN A 701 -12.34 -13.15 40.40
C GLN A 701 -13.71 -13.52 39.85
N VAL A 702 -13.81 -13.67 38.53
CA VAL A 702 -15.06 -13.92 37.81
C VAL A 702 -14.90 -15.00 36.75
N ARG A 703 -16.00 -15.64 36.38
CA ARG A 703 -16.12 -16.52 35.20
C ARG A 703 -17.11 -15.94 34.20
N VAL A 704 -16.92 -16.30 32.94
CA VAL A 704 -17.83 -15.88 31.85
C VAL A 704 -19.00 -16.86 31.78
N LYS A 705 -20.21 -16.34 31.95
CA LYS A 705 -21.45 -17.12 31.98
C LYS A 705 -22.13 -17.21 30.60
N GLU A 706 -22.12 -16.12 29.86
CA GLU A 706 -22.64 -16.04 28.50
C GLU A 706 -21.73 -15.10 27.69
N LYS A 707 -21.37 -15.51 26.47
CA LYS A 707 -20.52 -14.74 25.54
C LYS A 707 -21.24 -14.63 24.19
N VAL A 708 -21.42 -13.41 23.71
CA VAL A 708 -21.95 -13.14 22.36
C VAL A 708 -20.91 -12.34 21.58
N ARG A 709 -20.56 -12.84 20.39
CA ARG A 709 -19.68 -12.17 19.44
C ARG A 709 -20.49 -11.71 18.24
N VAL A 710 -20.35 -10.43 17.89
CA VAL A 710 -20.94 -9.82 16.69
C VAL A 710 -19.83 -9.24 15.84
N GLU A 711 -19.88 -9.51 14.54
CA GLU A 711 -18.95 -8.97 13.57
C GLU A 711 -19.67 -7.96 12.68
N SER A 712 -19.08 -6.79 12.49
CA SER A 712 -19.54 -5.78 11.55
C SER A 712 -18.41 -5.44 10.58
N GLN A 713 -18.71 -5.51 9.30
CA GLN A 713 -17.79 -5.15 8.24
C GLN A 713 -17.62 -3.62 8.17
N ASP A 714 -16.37 -3.15 8.10
CA ASP A 714 -16.04 -1.73 7.93
C ASP A 714 -15.32 -1.52 6.59
N PRO A 715 -15.97 -0.91 5.59
CA PRO A 715 -15.38 -0.71 4.27
C PRO A 715 -14.04 0.01 4.27
N SER A 716 -13.79 0.88 5.25
CA SER A 716 -12.53 1.62 5.35
C SER A 716 -11.39 0.78 5.93
N LEU A 717 -11.67 -0.13 6.87
CA LEU A 717 -10.69 -1.10 7.38
C LEU A 717 -10.34 -2.12 6.29
N ILE A 718 -11.33 -2.63 5.55
CA ILE A 718 -11.11 -3.56 4.42
C ILE A 718 -10.23 -2.91 3.35
N SER A 719 -10.53 -1.65 3.00
CA SER A 719 -9.73 -0.89 2.04
C SER A 719 -8.31 -0.62 2.54
N ALA A 720 -8.14 -0.34 3.84
CA ALA A 720 -6.83 -0.17 4.45
C ALA A 720 -6.01 -1.48 4.42
N MET A 721 -6.61 -2.62 4.78
CA MET A 721 -5.96 -3.93 4.75
C MET A 721 -5.52 -4.33 3.33
N ALA A 722 -6.36 -4.12 2.32
CA ALA A 722 -6.01 -4.40 0.93
C ALA A 722 -4.83 -3.54 0.43
N LYS A 723 -4.78 -2.27 0.85
CA LYS A 723 -3.67 -1.36 0.50
C LYS A 723 -2.37 -1.73 1.20
N LEU A 724 -2.42 -2.07 2.48
CA LEU A 724 -1.26 -2.54 3.25
C LEU A 724 -0.69 -3.83 2.65
N ALA A 725 -1.55 -4.78 2.24
CA ALA A 725 -1.11 -6.02 1.59
C ALA A 725 -0.43 -5.78 0.22
N ALA A 726 -0.97 -4.88 -0.60
CA ALA A 726 -0.34 -4.50 -1.86
C ALA A 726 0.99 -3.76 -1.67
N LEU A 727 1.12 -3.02 -0.57
CA LEU A 727 2.32 -2.28 -0.20
C LEU A 727 3.43 -3.19 0.32
N GLU A 728 3.11 -4.11 1.24
CA GLU A 728 4.03 -5.12 1.77
C GLU A 728 4.68 -5.91 0.63
N HIS A 729 3.88 -6.40 -0.33
CA HIS A 729 4.37 -7.11 -1.51
C HIS A 729 5.33 -6.26 -2.36
N THR A 730 5.06 -4.95 -2.48
CA THR A 730 5.91 -4.01 -3.23
C THR A 730 7.26 -3.79 -2.53
N VAL A 731 7.26 -3.67 -1.20
CA VAL A 731 8.48 -3.48 -0.40
C VAL A 731 9.30 -4.77 -0.31
N GLU A 732 8.64 -5.93 -0.18
CA GLU A 732 9.28 -7.27 -0.17
C GLU A 732 10.04 -7.57 -1.47
N LEU A 733 9.47 -7.18 -2.62
CA LEU A 733 10.18 -7.27 -3.91
C LEU A 733 11.43 -6.36 -3.95
N GLY A 734 11.37 -5.19 -3.32
CA GLY A 734 12.49 -4.27 -3.17
C GLY A 734 13.60 -4.83 -2.27
N ARG A 735 13.24 -5.47 -1.15
CA ARG A 735 14.17 -6.15 -0.24
C ARG A 735 14.94 -7.27 -0.95
N ARG A 736 14.22 -8.17 -1.64
CA ARG A 736 14.83 -9.29 -2.38
C ARG A 736 15.74 -8.83 -3.51
N ALA A 737 15.46 -7.68 -4.12
CA ALA A 737 16.33 -7.10 -5.15
C ALA A 737 17.63 -6.52 -4.57
N LEU A 738 17.61 -6.05 -3.32
CA LEU A 738 18.75 -5.43 -2.65
C LEU A 738 19.67 -6.44 -1.95
N ASP A 739 19.11 -7.53 -1.41
CA ASP A 739 19.89 -8.62 -0.80
C ASP A 739 20.83 -9.33 -1.80
N VAL A 740 20.53 -9.26 -3.09
CA VAL A 740 21.35 -9.84 -4.18
C VAL A 740 22.60 -9.00 -4.49
N VAL A 741 22.63 -7.72 -4.07
CA VAL A 741 23.62 -6.71 -4.53
C VAL A 741 24.67 -6.38 -3.46
N MET A 742 24.49 -6.82 -2.22
CA MET A 742 25.25 -6.34 -1.06
C MET A 742 26.43 -7.25 -0.65
N THR A 743 27.65 -6.92 -1.13
CA THR A 743 28.94 -7.32 -0.53
C THR A 743 29.76 -6.06 -0.18
N LYS A 744 30.28 -6.00 1.07
CA LYS A 744 30.77 -4.78 1.76
C LYS A 744 32.20 -4.33 1.40
N SER A 745 32.48 -3.02 1.50
CA SER A 745 33.63 -2.39 2.20
C SER A 745 33.70 -0.86 2.00
N ASP A 746 34.31 -0.20 3.00
CA ASP A 746 34.17 1.21 3.44
C ASP A 746 35.28 2.20 2.98
N GLU A 747 35.21 3.48 3.43
CA GLU A 747 36.41 4.30 3.77
C GLU A 747 36.58 5.77 3.28
N SER A 748 36.09 6.76 4.07
CA SER A 748 36.77 8.00 4.56
C SER A 748 36.84 9.30 3.69
N ASN A 749 36.99 10.54 4.22
CA ASN A 749 37.46 11.02 5.53
C ASN A 749 37.00 12.47 5.87
N SER A 750 36.99 12.84 7.17
CA SER A 750 36.69 14.19 7.73
C SER A 750 37.67 14.56 8.88
N SER A 751 37.64 15.80 9.40
CA SER A 751 38.53 16.29 10.47
C SER A 751 37.85 16.61 11.83
N ALA A 752 38.48 16.11 12.90
CA ALA A 752 38.68 16.65 14.27
C ALA A 752 37.62 16.55 15.40
N MET A 753 38.16 16.23 16.60
CA MET A 753 37.64 16.13 17.98
C MET A 753 36.76 14.92 18.39
N ALA A 754 37.09 14.30 19.54
CA ALA A 754 36.43 13.09 20.03
C ALA A 754 35.09 13.45 20.69
N ASN A 755 33.99 12.97 20.12
CA ASN A 755 32.64 13.32 20.52
C ASN A 755 31.75 12.07 20.61
N LEU A 756 30.87 12.05 21.61
CA LEU A 756 29.89 10.99 21.79
C LEU A 756 28.49 11.59 21.74
N TYR A 757 27.69 11.15 20.75
CA TYR A 757 26.30 11.55 20.58
C TYR A 757 25.43 10.32 20.45
N THR A 758 24.34 10.27 21.20
CA THR A 758 23.39 9.16 21.13
C THR A 758 21.99 9.67 20.86
N GLU A 759 21.30 9.02 19.93
CA GLU A 759 19.90 9.30 19.61
C GLU A 759 19.10 8.01 19.59
N PHE A 760 17.97 8.01 20.29
CA PHE A 760 17.00 6.93 20.29
C PHE A 760 15.74 7.39 19.56
N LEU A 761 15.29 6.56 18.63
CA LEU A 761 14.03 6.75 17.93
C LEU A 761 13.02 5.75 18.49
N PRO A 762 12.07 6.20 19.34
CA PRO A 762 11.09 5.33 19.99
C PRO A 762 10.27 4.50 19.00
N ASN A 763 9.89 5.11 17.88
CA ASN A 763 9.05 4.51 16.84
C ASN A 763 9.67 3.27 16.16
N ILE A 764 11.00 3.15 16.18
CA ILE A 764 11.74 2.03 15.57
C ILE A 764 12.62 1.30 16.59
N LYS A 765 12.45 1.59 17.89
CA LYS A 765 13.19 1.01 19.03
C LYS A 765 14.70 0.91 18.81
N THR A 766 15.28 1.91 18.14
CA THR A 766 16.69 1.89 17.75
C THR A 766 17.42 3.04 18.42
N LEU A 767 18.46 2.68 19.18
CA LEU A 767 19.46 3.60 19.73
C LEU A 767 20.65 3.66 18.76
N THR A 768 20.96 4.84 18.26
CA THR A 768 22.16 5.13 17.48
C THR A 768 23.18 5.79 18.40
N VAL A 769 24.39 5.24 18.44
CA VAL A 769 25.54 5.76 19.19
C VAL A 769 26.61 6.15 18.18
N THR A 770 26.79 7.44 17.99
CA THR A 770 27.84 8.00 17.12
C THR A 770 29.06 8.32 17.97
N THR A 771 30.18 7.67 17.65
CA THR A 771 31.50 7.93 18.25
C THR A 771 32.37 8.61 17.22
N VAL A 772 32.86 9.80 17.55
CA VAL A 772 33.89 10.52 16.80
C VAL A 772 35.15 10.51 17.68
N LEU A 773 36.32 10.32 17.09
CA LEU A 773 37.64 10.35 17.73
C LEU A 773 38.46 11.50 17.15
N ASP A 774 39.21 12.20 18.00
CA ASP A 774 40.09 13.30 17.60
C ASP A 774 41.37 12.82 16.91
N THR A 775 41.78 11.59 17.24
CA THR A 775 42.90 10.89 16.61
C THR A 775 42.50 9.47 16.25
N PRO A 776 43.17 8.82 15.29
CA PRO A 776 42.90 7.42 14.97
C PRO A 776 42.97 6.55 16.22
N ARG A 777 42.11 5.52 16.24
CA ARG A 777 42.05 4.53 17.31
C ARG A 777 43.46 4.01 17.65
N ASN A 778 43.77 3.97 18.94
CA ASN A 778 45.02 3.44 19.48
C ASN A 778 44.76 2.45 20.63
N ASP A 779 45.82 1.91 21.21
CA ASP A 779 45.77 0.88 22.25
C ASP A 779 45.06 1.33 23.55
N THR A 780 44.86 2.64 23.74
CA THR A 780 44.13 3.22 24.87
C THR A 780 42.67 3.52 24.54
N THR A 781 42.19 3.11 23.36
CA THR A 781 40.82 3.39 22.91
C THR A 781 39.89 2.21 23.21
N ALA A 782 38.95 2.42 24.13
CA ALA A 782 37.98 1.41 24.54
C ALA A 782 36.57 2.02 24.64
N LEU A 783 35.56 1.28 24.19
CA LEU A 783 34.15 1.64 24.37
C LEU A 783 33.50 0.57 25.24
N SER A 784 32.95 0.98 26.37
CA SER A 784 32.33 0.08 27.34
C SER A 784 30.96 0.58 27.77
N LEU A 785 30.14 -0.36 28.23
CA LEU A 785 28.82 -0.09 28.75
C LEU A 785 28.84 -0.31 30.26
N SER A 786 28.24 0.62 31.01
CA SER A 786 27.99 0.46 32.44
C SER A 786 27.19 -0.81 32.75
N SER A 787 27.37 -1.33 33.97
CA SER A 787 26.78 -2.59 34.44
C SER A 787 25.25 -2.59 34.43
N ASP A 788 24.62 -1.44 34.62
CA ASP A 788 23.17 -1.25 34.60
C ASP A 788 22.63 -0.97 33.18
N ARG A 789 23.55 -0.82 32.20
CA ARG A 789 23.28 -0.56 30.78
C ARG A 789 22.60 0.78 30.51
N THR A 790 22.83 1.76 31.38
CA THR A 790 22.25 3.10 31.27
C THR A 790 23.27 4.14 30.82
N LYS A 791 24.57 3.84 30.89
CA LYS A 791 25.66 4.72 30.46
C LYS A 791 26.65 4.04 29.52
N LEU A 792 27.18 4.82 28.58
CA LEU A 792 28.25 4.43 27.67
C LEU A 792 29.52 5.22 28.00
N ILE A 793 30.66 4.52 28.08
CA ILE A 793 31.94 5.05 28.52
C ILE A 793 32.96 4.84 27.40
N LEU A 794 33.48 5.94 26.86
CA LEU A 794 34.56 5.98 25.88
C LEU A 794 35.86 6.37 26.57
N GLU A 795 36.85 5.49 26.52
CA GLU A 795 38.24 5.79 26.81
C GLU A 795 38.97 6.05 25.49
N HIS A 796 39.66 7.18 25.36
CA HIS A 796 40.50 7.50 24.21
C HIS A 796 41.61 8.46 24.63
N ASN A 797 42.86 8.20 24.23
CA ASN A 797 44.02 9.04 24.60
C ASN A 797 44.16 9.29 26.12
N ASN A 798 43.91 8.25 26.94
CA ASN A 798 43.89 8.33 28.41
C ASN A 798 42.88 9.32 29.00
N ARG A 799 41.84 9.69 28.25
CA ARG A 799 40.69 10.46 28.74
C ARG A 799 39.43 9.59 28.70
N THR A 800 38.59 9.74 29.71
CA THR A 800 37.31 9.02 29.82
C THR A 800 36.17 10.00 29.59
N HIS A 801 35.26 9.65 28.68
CA HIS A 801 34.06 10.40 28.33
C HIS A 801 32.85 9.50 28.55
N ASP A 802 31.87 9.91 29.35
CA ASP A 802 30.63 9.15 29.57
C ASP A 802 29.37 9.91 29.18
N VAL A 803 28.37 9.17 28.70
CA VAL A 803 27.03 9.69 28.40
C VAL A 803 25.95 8.73 28.90
N THR A 804 24.89 9.25 29.51
CA THR A 804 23.71 8.46 29.86
C THR A 804 22.87 8.23 28.61
N LEU A 805 22.51 6.98 28.34
CA LEU A 805 21.77 6.57 27.15
C LEU A 805 20.28 6.94 27.25
N PRO A 806 19.64 7.36 26.14
CA PRO A 806 18.21 7.67 26.09
C PRO A 806 17.29 6.44 26.03
N ALA A 807 17.86 5.24 25.94
CA ALA A 807 17.14 3.97 25.99
C ALA A 807 18.01 2.85 26.55
N ARG A 808 17.37 1.83 27.14
CA ARG A 808 18.03 0.67 27.74
C ARG A 808 18.33 -0.38 26.67
N ILE A 809 19.58 -0.78 26.53
CA ILE A 809 19.98 -1.82 25.57
C ILE A 809 19.43 -3.20 26.01
N SER A 810 18.66 -3.87 25.14
CA SER A 810 18.05 -5.19 25.37
C SER A 810 19.00 -6.36 25.03
N GLY A 811 18.86 -7.53 25.69
CA GLY A 811 19.59 -8.78 25.31
C GLY A 811 20.92 -9.09 26.02
N GLN A 812 21.79 -9.95 25.47
CA GLN A 812 23.17 -10.10 25.96
C GLN A 812 24.01 -8.89 25.51
N GLY A 813 24.73 -8.28 26.45
CA GLY A 813 25.39 -6.99 26.30
C GLY A 813 26.65 -6.99 25.40
N PRO A 814 27.58 -6.06 25.64
CA PRO A 814 28.12 -5.08 24.68
C PRO A 814 29.25 -5.60 23.77
N GLN A 815 29.27 -6.89 23.40
CA GLN A 815 30.40 -7.48 22.67
C GLN A 815 30.55 -7.02 21.19
N ASN A 816 29.61 -6.22 20.66
CA ASN A 816 29.58 -5.82 19.25
C ASN A 816 29.53 -4.30 19.01
N LEU A 817 29.78 -3.46 20.02
CA LEU A 817 29.92 -2.02 19.77
C LEU A 817 31.26 -1.75 19.11
N GLN A 818 31.23 -1.44 17.82
CA GLN A 818 32.40 -1.20 17.01
C GLN A 818 32.94 0.19 17.32
N LEU A 819 34.23 0.26 17.61
CA LEU A 819 35.00 1.51 17.58
C LEU A 819 35.45 1.78 16.13
N PRO A 820 35.78 3.03 15.77
CA PRO A 820 36.28 3.34 14.44
C PRO A 820 37.52 2.50 14.04
N ASN A 821 37.61 2.18 12.75
CA ASN A 821 38.79 1.72 12.00
C ASN A 821 40.12 2.34 12.49
N THR A 822 41.24 1.60 12.45
CA THR A 822 42.59 2.18 12.59
C THR A 822 42.88 3.05 11.34
N GLY A 823 42.35 4.27 11.33
CA GLY A 823 42.35 5.17 10.16
C GLY A 823 41.07 6.02 10.04
N GLU A 824 39.99 5.61 10.69
CA GLU A 824 38.74 6.36 10.78
C GLU A 824 38.70 7.24 12.02
N SER A 825 38.10 8.42 11.86
CA SER A 825 37.79 9.33 12.96
C SER A 825 36.36 9.17 13.47
N GLN A 826 35.50 8.34 12.87
CA GLN A 826 34.10 8.23 13.28
C GLN A 826 33.52 6.85 13.01
N CYS A 827 32.62 6.38 13.87
CA CYS A 827 31.74 5.25 13.62
C CYS A 827 30.35 5.50 14.24
N ALA A 828 29.34 4.79 13.75
CA ALA A 828 27.99 4.82 14.33
C ALA A 828 27.48 3.40 14.57
N ASN A 829 27.08 3.13 15.81
CA ASN A 829 26.51 1.84 16.22
C ASN A 829 25.00 1.97 16.33
N ARG A 830 24.24 1.07 15.69
CA ARG A 830 22.78 1.01 15.81
C ARG A 830 22.40 -0.23 16.61
N ILE A 831 21.63 -0.02 17.66
CA ILE A 831 21.40 -1.03 18.69
C ILE A 831 19.90 -1.05 19.01
N PRO A 832 19.25 -2.23 19.03
CA PRO A 832 17.93 -2.36 19.60
C PRO A 832 17.93 -1.92 21.06
N ALA A 833 16.99 -1.07 21.45
CA ALA A 833 16.87 -0.56 22.80
C ALA A 833 15.40 -0.38 23.21
N GLU A 834 15.12 -0.60 24.49
CA GLU A 834 13.83 -0.30 25.08
C GLU A 834 13.82 1.13 25.64
N PRO A 835 12.74 1.89 25.41
CA PRO A 835 12.68 3.29 25.83
C PRO A 835 12.79 3.44 27.36
N PHE A 836 13.49 4.48 27.83
CA PHE A 836 13.37 4.94 29.22
C PHE A 836 12.13 5.82 29.44
N PHE A 837 11.66 6.50 28.40
CA PHE A 837 10.55 7.44 28.42
C PHE A 837 9.21 6.75 28.09
N GLY A 838 8.12 7.12 28.76
CA GLY A 838 6.78 6.60 28.49
C GLY A 838 6.15 7.18 27.20
N GLU A 839 5.04 6.58 26.74
CA GLU A 839 4.21 7.09 25.63
C GLU A 839 3.37 8.32 26.07
N GLU A 840 4.01 9.34 26.63
CA GLU A 840 3.32 10.57 27.03
C GLU A 840 3.08 11.47 25.80
N GLU A 841 1.97 12.22 25.78
CA GLU A 841 1.70 13.20 24.72
C GLU A 841 2.49 14.51 24.95
N PRO A 842 2.95 15.20 23.88
CA PRO A 842 3.59 16.52 24.01
C PRO A 842 2.63 17.54 24.65
N ILE A 843 3.15 18.39 25.54
CA ILE A 843 2.32 19.38 26.25
C ILE A 843 2.11 20.64 25.39
N ALA A 844 0.86 21.08 25.28
CA ALA A 844 0.53 22.43 24.80
C ALA A 844 0.83 23.48 25.89
N LEU A 845 1.95 24.19 25.74
CA LEU A 845 2.41 25.19 26.72
C LEU A 845 1.47 26.40 26.84
N TRP A 846 1.10 26.70 28.09
CA TRP A 846 0.23 27.84 28.44
C TRP A 846 -1.06 27.85 27.61
N SER A 847 -1.71 26.70 27.45
CA SER A 847 -3.08 26.64 26.93
C SER A 847 -4.08 27.16 27.98
N ALA A 848 -5.27 27.56 27.56
CA ALA A 848 -6.29 28.09 28.47
C ALA A 848 -6.65 27.12 29.62
N THR A 849 -6.50 25.81 29.41
CA THR A 849 -6.72 24.78 30.43
C THR A 849 -5.80 24.95 31.65
N TYR A 850 -4.62 25.55 31.46
CA TYR A 850 -3.61 25.76 32.51
C TYR A 850 -3.60 27.19 33.06
N LEU A 851 -4.50 28.06 32.58
CA LEU A 851 -4.55 29.46 32.97
C LEU A 851 -5.82 29.74 33.77
N ASN A 852 -5.74 30.67 34.71
CA ASN A 852 -6.86 31.04 35.56
C ASN A 852 -6.87 32.54 35.82
N SER A 853 -7.86 33.03 36.57
CA SER A 853 -8.03 34.45 36.88
C SER A 853 -6.86 35.08 37.67
N GLN A 854 -5.98 34.26 38.26
CA GLN A 854 -4.78 34.71 38.98
C GLN A 854 -3.53 34.78 38.09
N THR A 855 -3.57 34.20 36.88
CA THR A 855 -2.45 34.25 35.94
C THR A 855 -2.13 35.68 35.52
N ARG A 856 -0.84 36.03 35.51
CA ARG A 856 -0.32 37.33 35.08
C ARG A 856 0.79 37.12 34.06
N VAL A 857 0.80 37.96 33.02
CA VAL A 857 1.79 37.96 31.94
C VAL A 857 2.79 39.08 32.16
N HIS A 858 4.08 38.74 32.10
CA HIS A 858 5.21 39.64 32.32
C HIS A 858 6.15 39.63 31.11
N CYS A 859 6.91 40.71 30.93
CA CYS A 859 8.04 40.74 30.01
C CYS A 859 9.17 39.83 30.53
N LYS A 860 9.63 38.87 29.71
CA LYS A 860 10.73 37.95 30.06
C LYS A 860 12.05 38.69 30.36
N HIS A 861 12.27 39.87 29.76
CA HIS A 861 13.53 40.60 29.86
C HIS A 861 13.66 41.41 31.15
N CYS A 862 12.61 42.13 31.57
CA CYS A 862 12.68 43.06 32.72
C CYS A 862 11.67 42.78 33.83
N ASN A 863 10.91 41.70 33.70
CA ASN A 863 9.87 41.22 34.61
C ASN A 863 8.70 42.19 34.84
N ALA A 864 8.60 43.26 34.05
CA ALA A 864 7.47 44.18 34.10
C ALA A 864 6.17 43.43 33.80
N LEU A 865 5.12 43.71 34.57
CA LEU A 865 3.77 43.23 34.30
C LEU A 865 3.28 43.87 32.99
N VAL A 866 2.81 43.05 32.05
CA VAL A 866 2.31 43.48 30.74
C VAL A 866 0.82 43.19 30.53
N SER A 867 0.23 42.31 31.35
CA SER A 867 -1.22 42.09 31.42
C SER A 867 -1.87 42.80 32.60
N SER A 868 -3.10 43.27 32.41
CA SER A 868 -3.97 43.82 33.45
C SER A 868 -4.46 42.75 34.44
N ASP A 869 -4.80 43.18 35.65
CA ASP A 869 -5.46 42.35 36.67
C ASP A 869 -6.96 42.13 36.41
N LYS A 870 -7.50 42.79 35.38
CA LYS A 870 -8.91 42.69 34.97
C LYS A 870 -9.23 41.43 34.16
N ILE A 871 -8.24 40.68 33.68
CA ILE A 871 -8.45 39.43 32.96
C ILE A 871 -8.96 38.38 33.94
N ARG A 872 -10.18 37.89 33.72
CA ARG A 872 -10.86 36.90 34.58
C ARG A 872 -10.96 35.54 33.94
N ASP A 873 -11.08 35.50 32.61
CA ASP A 873 -11.27 34.28 31.85
C ASP A 873 -10.18 34.13 30.79
N TRP A 874 -9.62 32.92 30.69
CA TRP A 874 -8.72 32.53 29.61
C TRP A 874 -9.41 31.52 28.71
N LYS A 875 -9.31 31.70 27.39
CA LYS A 875 -9.91 30.79 26.40
C LYS A 875 -8.92 30.52 25.28
N ASN A 876 -8.94 29.31 24.74
CA ASN A 876 -8.15 29.02 23.54
C ASN A 876 -8.76 29.78 22.36
N LEU A 877 -7.90 30.37 21.53
CA LEU A 877 -8.32 31.05 20.30
C LEU A 877 -8.87 29.98 19.33
N PRO A 878 -10.09 30.13 18.78
CA PRO A 878 -10.67 29.15 17.86
C PRO A 878 -9.83 29.09 16.58
N SER A 879 -9.70 27.90 15.99
CA SER A 879 -8.91 27.71 14.76
C SER A 879 -9.51 28.49 13.58
N GLU A 880 -8.66 28.96 12.66
CA GLU A 880 -9.11 29.68 11.45
C GLU A 880 -10.09 28.84 10.60
N ALA A 881 -9.92 27.51 10.58
CA ALA A 881 -10.84 26.58 9.94
C ALA A 881 -12.26 26.60 10.54
N TRP A 882 -12.40 26.95 11.82
CA TRP A 882 -13.71 27.12 12.44
C TRP A 882 -14.41 28.39 11.95
N ALA A 883 -13.67 29.49 11.75
CA ALA A 883 -14.22 30.73 11.22
C ALA A 883 -14.67 30.56 9.76
N GLU A 884 -13.86 29.92 8.91
CA GLU A 884 -14.23 29.62 7.51
C GLU A 884 -15.44 28.68 7.42
N MET A 885 -15.52 27.67 8.30
CA MET A 885 -16.66 26.76 8.37
C MET A 885 -17.94 27.48 8.81
N MET A 886 -17.85 28.45 9.73
CA MET A 886 -19.00 29.24 10.18
C MET A 886 -19.48 30.20 9.09
N ASP A 887 -18.58 30.78 8.30
CA ASP A 887 -18.92 31.58 7.12
C ASP A 887 -19.59 30.72 6.03
N LEU A 888 -19.07 29.52 5.78
CA LEU A 888 -19.67 28.57 4.83
C LEU A 888 -21.05 28.10 5.29
N TRP A 889 -21.23 27.86 6.59
CA TRP A 889 -22.50 27.43 7.19
C TRP A 889 -23.56 28.53 7.12
N HIS A 890 -23.17 29.80 7.28
CA HIS A 890 -24.09 30.94 7.17
C HIS A 890 -24.45 31.29 5.73
N CYS A 891 -23.56 31.11 4.76
CA CYS A 891 -23.86 31.26 3.33
C CYS A 891 -24.84 30.20 2.78
N HIS A 892 -25.01 29.07 3.48
CA HIS A 892 -25.87 27.96 3.06
C HIS A 892 -26.97 27.62 4.07
N LYS A 893 -27.27 28.54 5.01
CA LYS A 893 -28.42 28.35 5.88
C LYS A 893 -29.71 28.45 5.05
N PRO A 894 -30.64 27.48 5.13
CA PRO A 894 -31.97 27.65 4.55
C PRO A 894 -32.64 28.87 5.22
N ASP A 895 -33.34 29.69 4.44
CA ASP A 895 -34.12 30.81 4.97
C ASP A 895 -35.12 30.28 6.01
N GLU A 896 -34.83 30.51 7.29
CA GLU A 896 -35.82 30.40 8.34
C GLU A 896 -36.61 31.71 8.38
N PRO A 897 -37.95 31.65 8.46
CA PRO A 897 -38.76 32.85 8.58
C PRO A 897 -38.42 33.58 9.87
N ASP A 898 -38.32 34.90 9.73
CA ASP A 898 -37.96 35.88 10.75
C ASP A 898 -38.71 35.62 12.08
N HIS A 899 -37.96 35.18 13.09
CA HIS A 899 -38.43 35.15 14.47
C HIS A 899 -37.48 35.99 15.31
N GLY A 900 -37.92 37.23 15.53
CA GLY A 900 -37.25 38.20 16.37
C GLY A 900 -37.05 37.66 17.79
N HIS A 901 -35.79 37.51 18.17
CA HIS A 901 -35.34 37.62 19.54
C HIS A 901 -33.97 38.31 19.53
N GLU A 902 -34.01 39.64 19.62
CA GLU A 902 -32.91 40.40 20.23
C GLU A 902 -32.72 39.90 21.67
N ASP A 903 -31.48 40.01 22.17
CA ASP A 903 -31.01 39.64 23.51
C ASP A 903 -30.52 38.20 23.74
N ALA A 904 -29.34 37.86 23.19
CA ALA A 904 -28.23 37.23 23.94
C ALA A 904 -26.92 36.97 23.14
N PRO A 905 -26.07 37.97 22.86
CA PRO A 905 -24.69 37.69 22.39
C PRO A 905 -23.62 37.80 23.51
N ALA A 906 -23.94 38.40 24.66
CA ALA A 906 -22.94 38.94 25.59
C ALA A 906 -22.11 37.92 26.42
N LYS A 907 -22.28 36.60 26.25
CA LYS A 907 -21.59 35.58 27.08
C LYS A 907 -20.61 34.68 26.32
N LYS A 908 -20.50 34.78 25.00
CA LYS A 908 -19.75 33.79 24.20
C LYS A 908 -18.29 34.17 23.92
N GLY A 909 -17.87 35.42 24.12
CA GLY A 909 -16.52 35.86 23.78
C GLY A 909 -16.33 36.26 22.30
N TYR A 910 -17.42 36.26 21.52
CA TYR A 910 -17.46 36.67 20.11
C TYR A 910 -18.59 37.68 19.92
N ALA A 911 -18.35 38.76 19.18
CA ALA A 911 -19.32 39.84 18.97
C ALA A 911 -20.30 39.52 17.82
N ALA A 912 -21.49 40.13 17.86
CA ALA A 912 -22.45 40.08 16.76
C ALA A 912 -21.84 40.75 15.51
N GLY A 913 -21.63 39.97 14.45
CA GLY A 913 -20.92 40.40 13.24
C GLY A 913 -19.85 39.42 12.73
N ASN A 914 -19.71 38.23 13.32
CA ASN A 914 -18.87 37.11 12.87
C ASN A 914 -17.37 37.41 12.64
N LYS A 915 -16.82 38.48 13.22
CA LYS A 915 -15.37 38.71 13.31
C LYS A 915 -14.87 38.49 14.74
N LEU A 916 -13.76 37.77 14.88
CA LEU A 916 -13.07 37.58 16.16
C LEU A 916 -12.64 38.96 16.68
N ARG A 917 -13.09 39.39 17.86
CA ARG A 917 -12.73 40.69 18.46
C ARG A 917 -12.24 40.48 19.88
N ALA A 918 -11.12 41.12 20.24
CA ALA A 918 -10.62 41.08 21.61
C ALA A 918 -11.62 41.75 22.57
N GLN A 919 -11.91 41.10 23.70
CA GLN A 919 -12.87 41.60 24.69
C GLN A 919 -12.19 41.91 26.00
N ALA A 920 -12.61 43.01 26.65
CA ALA A 920 -12.08 43.39 27.94
C ALA A 920 -12.36 42.30 29.00
N GLY A 921 -11.33 41.94 29.76
CA GLY A 921 -11.41 40.92 30.81
C GLY A 921 -11.30 39.46 30.33
N VAL A 922 -11.13 39.22 29.02
CA VAL A 922 -10.96 37.88 28.44
C VAL A 922 -9.63 37.80 27.70
N GLY A 923 -8.77 36.86 28.11
CA GLY A 923 -7.52 36.56 27.43
C GLY A 923 -7.68 35.39 26.47
N LEU A 924 -7.44 35.61 25.18
CA LEU A 924 -7.43 34.54 24.18
C LEU A 924 -6.01 34.02 23.98
N VAL A 925 -5.86 32.70 23.80
CA VAL A 925 -4.55 32.06 23.78
C VAL A 925 -4.42 31.10 22.61
N ASP A 926 -3.37 31.26 21.82
CA ASP A 926 -2.91 30.27 20.84
C ASP A 926 -1.50 29.77 21.22
N VAL A 927 -0.84 28.96 20.39
CA VAL A 927 0.45 28.37 20.74
C VAL A 927 1.59 29.38 20.80
N MET A 928 1.52 30.48 20.04
CA MET A 928 2.60 31.47 19.94
C MET A 928 2.28 32.82 20.56
N SER A 929 1.03 33.10 20.91
CA SER A 929 0.60 34.41 21.37
C SER A 929 -0.56 34.39 22.38
N PHE A 930 -0.65 35.51 23.11
CA PHE A 930 -1.83 35.93 23.84
C PHE A 930 -2.48 37.09 23.08
N LEU A 931 -3.78 37.00 22.81
CA LEU A 931 -4.57 38.10 22.26
C LEU A 931 -5.40 38.72 23.39
N LEU A 932 -5.10 39.99 23.69
CA LEU A 932 -5.70 40.75 24.78
C LEU A 932 -6.36 42.03 24.24
N SER A 933 -7.37 42.54 24.95
CA SER A 933 -7.89 43.88 24.67
C SER A 933 -6.83 44.95 25.00
N GLU A 934 -6.84 46.07 24.27
CA GLU A 934 -5.87 47.16 24.48
C GLU A 934 -5.89 47.69 25.93
N GLY A 935 -7.08 47.76 26.56
CA GLY A 935 -7.25 48.17 27.96
C GLY A 935 -6.79 47.13 29.00
N ASP A 936 -6.49 45.90 28.56
CA ASP A 936 -5.95 44.82 29.40
C ASP A 936 -4.44 44.63 29.23
N CYS A 937 -3.76 45.54 28.54
CA CYS A 937 -2.32 45.52 28.35
C CYS A 937 -1.64 46.77 28.91
N THR A 938 -0.44 46.62 29.46
CA THR A 938 0.41 47.71 29.96
C THR A 938 1.66 47.87 29.11
N VAL A 939 1.46 48.06 27.82
CA VAL A 939 2.48 48.12 26.75
C VAL A 939 2.41 49.45 25.99
N GLU A 940 3.43 49.76 25.19
CA GLU A 940 3.53 51.00 24.43
C GLU A 940 3.62 50.71 22.92
N GLY A 941 2.76 51.34 22.11
CA GLY A 941 2.77 51.20 20.66
C GLY A 941 3.79 52.14 19.99
N ARG A 942 4.50 51.67 18.96
CA ARG A 942 5.42 52.48 18.14
C ARG A 942 5.20 52.25 16.65
N SER A 943 5.32 53.33 15.87
CA SER A 943 5.23 53.30 14.41
C SER A 943 6.58 52.95 13.79
N LEU A 944 6.59 52.05 12.81
CA LEU A 944 7.73 51.82 11.92
C LEU A 944 7.64 52.81 10.74
N LYS A 945 8.78 53.27 10.20
CA LYS A 945 8.80 54.28 9.12
C LYS A 945 8.20 53.72 7.82
N ASP A 946 7.40 54.56 7.16
CA ASP A 946 6.76 54.43 5.82
C ASP A 946 5.44 53.64 5.68
N ASN A 947 4.72 53.29 6.75
CA ASN A 947 3.31 52.91 6.63
C ASN A 947 2.54 53.08 7.96
N ASP A 948 1.45 53.86 7.96
CA ASP A 948 0.69 54.24 9.18
C ASP A 948 -0.14 53.08 9.79
N ASP A 949 -0.21 51.91 9.14
CA ASP A 949 -1.12 50.81 9.49
C ASP A 949 -0.45 49.56 10.11
N ILE A 950 0.81 49.65 10.59
CA ILE A 950 1.46 48.56 11.35
C ILE A 950 2.07 49.07 12.66
N HIS A 951 1.47 48.65 13.79
CA HIS A 951 1.79 49.14 15.13
C HIS A 951 2.48 48.07 16.00
N GLN A 952 3.81 48.14 16.06
CA GLN A 952 4.63 47.32 16.95
C GLN A 952 4.34 47.66 18.42
N VAL A 953 4.41 46.67 19.31
CA VAL A 953 4.11 46.83 20.73
C VAL A 953 5.31 46.46 21.59
N ASN A 954 5.76 47.42 22.41
CA ASN A 954 6.97 47.34 23.22
C ASN A 954 6.65 47.32 24.72
N CYS A 955 7.56 46.74 25.49
CA CYS A 955 7.53 46.82 26.94
C CYS A 955 7.81 48.26 27.39
N LYS A 956 6.88 48.86 28.15
CA LYS A 956 7.02 50.23 28.66
C LYS A 956 8.26 50.46 29.55
N LYS A 957 8.83 49.41 30.14
CA LYS A 957 9.96 49.50 31.09
C LYS A 957 11.33 49.36 30.42
N CYS A 958 11.48 48.41 29.49
CA CYS A 958 12.79 48.08 28.91
C CYS A 958 12.81 48.16 27.38
N ASP A 959 11.71 48.61 26.78
CA ASP A 959 11.55 48.81 25.33
C ASP A 959 11.69 47.53 24.48
N THR A 960 11.73 46.35 25.11
CA THR A 960 11.75 45.06 24.41
C THR A 960 10.46 44.89 23.61
N ILE A 961 10.59 44.43 22.38
CA ILE A 961 9.48 44.14 21.47
C ILE A 961 8.72 42.93 22.02
N LEU A 962 7.44 43.09 22.33
CA LEU A 962 6.62 42.02 22.91
C LEU A 962 5.59 41.47 21.92
N GLY A 963 5.29 42.20 20.85
CA GLY A 963 4.31 41.78 19.86
C GLY A 963 3.82 42.93 19.00
N TYR A 964 2.56 42.89 18.59
CA TYR A 964 1.98 43.86 17.67
C TYR A 964 0.48 44.05 17.90
N ARG A 965 -0.07 45.15 17.40
CA ARG A 965 -1.51 45.39 17.35
C ARG A 965 -2.10 44.64 16.15
N ASP A 966 -3.10 43.80 16.41
CA ASP A 966 -3.77 43.01 15.38
C ASP A 966 -5.01 43.78 14.87
N PRO A 967 -4.98 44.30 13.63
CA PRO A 967 -6.08 45.10 13.08
C PRO A 967 -7.33 44.27 12.83
N GLN A 968 -7.23 42.95 12.65
CA GLN A 968 -8.39 42.10 12.39
C GLN A 968 -9.22 41.87 13.66
N THR A 969 -8.57 41.83 14.81
CA THR A 969 -9.20 41.54 16.10
C THR A 969 -9.35 42.76 17.00
N GLU A 970 -8.83 43.92 16.56
CA GLU A 970 -8.78 45.17 17.31
C GLU A 970 -8.14 45.00 18.71
N GLY A 971 -7.17 44.09 18.82
CA GLY A 971 -6.51 43.72 20.06
C GLY A 971 -4.99 43.77 19.96
N ILE A 972 -4.33 43.42 21.06
CA ILE A 972 -2.86 43.33 21.15
C ILE A 972 -2.47 41.86 21.21
N ARG A 973 -1.64 41.41 20.26
CA ARG A 973 -1.02 40.09 20.26
C ARG A 973 0.35 40.15 20.90
N LEU A 974 0.46 39.62 22.11
CA LEU A 974 1.73 39.46 22.81
C LEU A 974 2.33 38.07 22.52
N GLN A 975 3.59 38.02 22.10
CA GLN A 975 4.25 36.81 21.61
C GLN A 975 4.95 36.07 22.76
N LYS A 976 4.55 34.82 22.99
CA LYS A 976 4.97 33.99 24.14
C LYS A 976 6.49 33.84 24.32
N PRO A 977 7.33 33.74 23.26
CA PRO A 977 8.79 33.66 23.43
C PRO A 977 9.43 34.82 24.21
N TYR A 978 8.77 35.98 24.26
CA TYR A 978 9.25 37.19 24.96
C TYR A 978 8.59 37.41 26.33
N LEU A 979 7.79 36.45 26.80
CA LEU A 979 6.97 36.59 27.99
C LEU A 979 7.34 35.59 29.09
N ALA A 980 6.90 35.90 30.30
CA ALA A 980 6.93 35.04 31.47
C ALA A 980 5.57 35.08 32.18
N LEU A 981 5.17 33.99 32.84
CA LEU A 981 3.92 33.93 33.62
C LEU A 981 4.19 33.84 35.12
N SER A 982 3.29 34.41 35.92
CA SER A 982 3.14 34.09 37.34
C SER A 982 1.71 33.65 37.64
N SER A 983 1.54 32.69 38.56
CA SER A 983 0.23 32.16 38.97
C SER A 983 -0.43 32.96 40.09
N GLN A 984 0.31 33.85 40.78
CA GLN A 984 -0.17 34.71 41.85
C GLN A 984 0.58 36.05 41.89
N LYS A 985 0.02 37.04 42.59
CA LYS A 985 0.67 38.35 42.82
C LYS A 985 1.97 38.14 43.61
N ASN A 986 3.12 38.36 42.97
CA ASN A 986 4.49 38.06 43.45
C ASN A 986 4.92 36.58 43.39
N GLY A 987 4.25 35.75 42.59
CA GLY A 987 4.68 34.37 42.33
C GLY A 987 5.97 34.28 41.51
N ALA A 988 6.64 33.12 41.55
CA ALA A 988 7.82 32.86 40.74
C ALA A 988 7.47 32.96 39.25
N LEU A 989 8.29 33.69 38.49
CA LEU A 989 8.12 33.83 37.04
C LEU A 989 8.61 32.58 36.34
N ARG A 990 7.76 32.03 35.47
CA ARG A 990 8.10 30.91 34.59
C ARG A 990 8.17 31.39 33.16
N SER A 991 9.22 30.99 32.44
CA SER A 991 9.38 31.25 31.02
C SER A 991 10.12 30.08 30.39
N TYR A 992 9.93 29.88 29.08
CA TYR A 992 10.63 28.87 28.32
C TYR A 992 11.50 29.53 27.25
N ASP A 993 12.54 28.81 26.82
CA ASP A 993 13.35 29.22 25.67
C ASP A 993 12.57 29.10 24.37
N ALA A 994 12.95 29.93 23.39
CA ALA A 994 12.27 30.01 22.10
C ALA A 994 12.16 28.65 21.39
N ALA A 995 13.14 27.76 21.56
CA ALA A 995 13.14 26.42 20.99
C ALA A 995 11.94 25.56 21.46
N HIS A 996 11.50 25.69 22.71
CA HIS A 996 10.32 24.99 23.23
C HIS A 996 9.01 25.51 22.63
N TRP A 997 8.94 26.83 22.39
CA TRP A 997 7.77 27.43 21.74
C TRP A 997 7.65 26.97 20.29
N PHE A 998 8.77 26.94 19.57
CA PHE A 998 8.78 26.49 18.18
C PHE A 998 8.55 24.98 18.03
N SER A 999 9.02 24.14 18.95
CA SER A 999 8.68 22.71 18.92
C SER A 999 7.18 22.48 19.15
N CYS A 1000 6.56 23.16 20.12
CA CYS A 1000 5.10 23.14 20.31
C CYS A 1000 4.34 23.64 19.08
N TYR A 1001 4.80 24.72 18.46
CA TYR A 1001 4.19 25.29 17.25
C TYR A 1001 4.26 24.33 16.07
N LEU A 1002 5.43 23.70 15.84
CA LEU A 1002 5.59 22.69 14.80
C LEU A 1002 4.72 21.46 15.04
N HIS A 1003 4.61 20.98 16.28
CA HIS A 1003 3.68 19.89 16.62
C HIS A 1003 2.24 20.26 16.23
N GLN A 1004 1.76 21.44 16.65
CA GLN A 1004 0.42 21.89 16.29
C GLN A 1004 0.25 22.06 14.77
N ALA A 1005 1.24 22.63 14.08
CA ALA A 1005 1.20 22.81 12.63
C ALA A 1005 1.13 21.46 11.90
N ILE A 1006 1.90 20.47 12.35
CA ILE A 1006 1.86 19.09 11.80
C ILE A 1006 0.49 18.46 12.04
N GLU A 1007 -0.06 18.57 13.24
CA GLU A 1007 -1.36 17.98 13.57
C GLU A 1007 -2.51 18.62 12.80
N THR A 1008 -2.46 19.94 12.60
CA THR A 1008 -3.52 20.71 11.94
C THR A 1008 -3.44 20.65 10.42
N GLN A 1009 -2.24 20.72 9.85
CA GLN A 1009 -2.02 20.81 8.40
C GLN A 1009 -1.70 19.45 7.77
N GLY A 1010 -1.30 18.44 8.56
CA GLY A 1010 -0.99 17.10 8.07
C GLY A 1010 0.29 17.01 7.24
N VAL A 1011 1.14 18.05 7.26
CA VAL A 1011 2.43 18.09 6.54
C VAL A 1011 3.58 18.29 7.52
N ARG A 1012 4.81 17.97 7.08
CA ARG A 1012 6.03 18.15 7.89
C ARG A 1012 7.04 19.12 7.29
N LYS A 1013 6.78 19.65 6.10
CA LYS A 1013 7.62 20.65 5.46
C LYS A 1013 6.93 21.98 5.44
N PHE A 1014 7.69 23.00 5.78
CA PHE A 1014 7.18 24.34 5.89
C PHE A 1014 8.12 25.34 5.22
N VAL A 1015 7.55 26.41 4.70
CA VAL A 1015 8.29 27.58 4.24
C VAL A 1015 7.92 28.78 5.09
N PHE A 1016 8.92 29.64 5.29
CA PHE A 1016 8.68 30.95 5.85
C PHE A 1016 8.01 31.85 4.80
N PRO A 1017 6.92 32.57 5.16
CA PRO A 1017 6.33 33.58 4.30
C PRO A 1017 7.35 34.63 3.82
N THR A 1018 8.19 35.14 4.73
CA THR A 1018 9.07 36.27 4.44
C THR A 1018 10.53 35.87 4.25
N LEU A 1019 10.99 34.83 4.96
CA LEU A 1019 12.39 34.40 4.85
C LEU A 1019 12.64 33.45 3.67
N PRO A 1020 13.79 33.54 2.98
CA PRO A 1020 14.15 32.67 1.87
C PRO A 1020 14.63 31.28 2.33
N HIS A 1021 13.98 30.68 3.34
CA HIS A 1021 14.37 29.42 3.94
C HIS A 1021 13.21 28.44 3.98
N GLU A 1022 13.53 27.14 3.96
CA GLU A 1022 12.58 26.05 4.14
C GLU A 1022 13.00 25.15 5.30
N ILE A 1023 11.99 24.56 5.95
CA ILE A 1023 12.13 23.73 7.14
C ILE A 1023 11.43 22.39 6.90
N TRP A 1024 11.99 21.34 7.46
CA TRP A 1024 11.40 20.01 7.47
C TRP A 1024 11.56 19.35 8.83
N VAL A 1025 10.44 18.95 9.44
CA VAL A 1025 10.44 18.20 10.70
C VAL A 1025 10.65 16.72 10.40
N PHE A 1026 11.86 16.24 10.71
CA PHE A 1026 12.29 14.89 10.42
C PHE A 1026 11.71 13.86 11.39
N SER A 1027 11.78 14.15 12.69
CA SER A 1027 11.13 13.36 13.74
C SER A 1027 10.49 14.27 14.77
N THR A 1028 9.24 13.98 15.12
CA THR A 1028 8.49 14.69 16.17
C THR A 1028 8.78 14.14 17.57
N ASN A 1029 9.34 12.94 17.67
CA ASN A 1029 9.67 12.30 18.94
C ASN A 1029 10.98 11.52 18.79
N LEU A 1030 12.04 12.05 19.37
CA LEU A 1030 13.30 11.37 19.59
C LEU A 1030 13.77 11.63 21.02
N ALA A 1031 14.64 10.79 21.53
CA ALA A 1031 15.38 11.08 22.76
C ALA A 1031 16.87 11.09 22.46
N TYR A 1032 17.61 12.09 22.94
CA TYR A 1032 19.04 12.21 22.67
C TYR A 1032 19.83 12.53 23.94
N SER A 1033 21.11 12.20 23.90
CA SER A 1033 22.10 12.66 24.85
C SER A 1033 23.44 12.87 24.16
N SER A 1034 24.25 13.78 24.69
CA SER A 1034 25.59 14.10 24.18
C SER A 1034 26.50 14.49 25.34
N LEU A 1035 27.80 14.71 25.08
CA LEU A 1035 28.71 15.22 26.12
C LEU A 1035 28.30 16.60 26.66
N GLU A 1036 27.63 17.43 25.85
CA GLU A 1036 27.08 18.73 26.26
C GLU A 1036 25.67 18.61 26.90
N CYS A 1037 24.97 17.49 26.66
CA CYS A 1037 23.69 17.15 27.26
C CYS A 1037 23.73 15.71 27.81
N PRO A 1038 24.46 15.47 28.92
CA PRO A 1038 24.75 14.13 29.40
C PRO A 1038 23.50 13.40 29.92
N GLU A 1039 22.46 14.14 30.28
CA GLU A 1039 21.15 13.60 30.64
C GLU A 1039 20.25 13.50 29.38
N PRO A 1040 19.61 12.33 29.14
CA PRO A 1040 18.70 12.14 28.03
C PRO A 1040 17.54 13.14 28.03
N LYS A 1041 17.27 13.74 26.88
CA LYS A 1041 16.13 14.65 26.68
C LYS A 1041 15.30 14.22 25.49
N GLN A 1042 13.98 14.38 25.60
CA GLN A 1042 13.09 14.25 24.45
C GLN A 1042 13.14 15.51 23.59
N ALA A 1043 13.13 15.31 22.28
CA ALA A 1043 13.34 16.36 21.30
C ALA A 1043 12.67 16.05 19.96
N MET A 1044 12.64 17.07 19.12
CA MET A 1044 12.21 17.07 17.74
C MET A 1044 13.42 17.36 16.86
N LYS A 1045 13.63 16.57 15.80
CA LYS A 1045 14.72 16.80 14.83
C LYS A 1045 14.16 17.59 13.66
N VAL A 1046 14.75 18.77 13.43
CA VAL A 1046 14.32 19.72 12.41
C VAL A 1046 15.48 19.95 11.44
N LEU A 1047 15.19 19.87 10.15
CA LEU A 1047 16.14 20.14 9.07
C LEU A 1047 15.79 21.48 8.42
N PHE A 1048 16.78 22.31 8.11
CA PHE A 1048 16.55 23.61 7.50
C PHE A 1048 17.64 23.97 6.47
N LYS A 1049 17.28 24.79 5.47
CA LYS A 1049 18.22 25.32 4.47
C LYS A 1049 17.66 26.55 3.74
N ALA A 1050 18.52 27.23 2.98
CA ALA A 1050 18.11 28.28 2.04
C ALA A 1050 17.37 27.71 0.81
N ARG A 1051 16.37 28.46 0.32
CA ARG A 1051 15.59 28.14 -0.88
C ARG A 1051 16.42 28.36 -2.15
N GLU A 1052 16.49 27.37 -3.04
CA GLU A 1052 17.20 27.49 -4.32
C GLU A 1052 16.34 28.20 -5.39
N GLY A 1053 16.94 29.15 -6.13
CA GLY A 1053 16.37 29.63 -7.40
C GLY A 1053 15.34 30.76 -7.34
N GLY A 1054 15.19 31.49 -6.23
CA GLY A 1054 14.36 32.71 -6.18
C GLY A 1054 12.86 32.48 -6.45
N GLN A 1055 12.38 31.24 -6.31
CA GLN A 1055 10.98 30.90 -6.53
C GLN A 1055 10.08 31.50 -5.44
N ASP A 1056 8.99 32.12 -5.87
CA ASP A 1056 7.97 32.66 -4.97
C ASP A 1056 7.24 31.54 -4.19
N VAL A 1057 6.79 31.86 -2.97
CA VAL A 1057 6.13 30.93 -2.02
C VAL A 1057 4.90 30.27 -2.66
N GLU A 1058 4.11 31.01 -3.44
CA GLU A 1058 2.94 30.46 -4.13
C GLU A 1058 3.33 29.48 -5.23
N THR A 1059 4.43 29.75 -5.93
CA THR A 1059 4.97 28.88 -6.99
C THR A 1059 5.54 27.58 -6.41
N LEU A 1060 6.22 27.66 -5.26
CA LEU A 1060 6.70 26.49 -4.51
C LEU A 1060 5.55 25.62 -4.00
N ARG A 1061 4.50 26.24 -3.44
CA ARG A 1061 3.27 25.53 -3.04
C ARG A 1061 2.52 24.96 -4.25
N ALA A 1062 2.54 25.65 -5.39
CA ALA A 1062 1.99 25.16 -6.67
C ALA A 1062 2.76 23.94 -7.23
N GLY A 1063 4.09 23.91 -7.07
CA GLY A 1063 4.93 22.80 -7.51
C GLY A 1063 5.00 21.63 -6.52
N ASN A 1064 4.85 21.88 -5.22
CA ASN A 1064 5.11 20.89 -4.17
C ASN A 1064 4.04 20.87 -3.06
N LEU A 1065 3.11 19.93 -3.22
CA LEU A 1065 1.94 19.69 -2.35
C LEU A 1065 2.22 19.17 -0.93
N LEU A 1066 3.48 19.07 -0.52
CA LEU A 1066 3.89 18.61 0.81
C LEU A 1066 4.49 19.75 1.65
N ILE A 1067 4.45 20.98 1.14
CA ILE A 1067 5.02 22.17 1.78
C ILE A 1067 3.87 23.12 2.10
N GLU A 1068 3.73 23.49 3.37
CA GLU A 1068 2.83 24.56 3.81
C GLU A 1068 3.56 25.79 4.31
N THR A 1069 2.83 26.88 4.52
CA THR A 1069 3.40 28.14 5.01
C THR A 1069 3.24 28.23 6.52
N LEU A 1070 4.32 28.60 7.23
CA LEU A 1070 4.22 28.93 8.65
C LEU A 1070 3.47 30.25 8.82
N THR A 1071 2.44 30.24 9.65
CA THR A 1071 1.67 31.44 10.04
C THR A 1071 2.35 32.14 11.22
N LEU A 1072 3.54 32.71 10.98
CA LEU A 1072 4.29 33.49 11.96
C LEU A 1072 4.40 34.95 11.52
N SER A 1073 4.52 35.86 12.47
CA SER A 1073 4.92 37.26 12.16
C SER A 1073 6.38 37.30 11.71
N PRO A 1074 6.81 38.28 10.89
CA PRO A 1074 8.19 38.38 10.42
C PRO A 1074 9.26 38.33 11.54
N SER A 1075 9.01 38.98 12.67
CA SER A 1075 9.91 38.97 13.83
C SER A 1075 10.09 37.58 14.48
N LEU A 1076 9.05 36.75 14.42
CA LEU A 1076 9.09 35.37 14.92
C LEU A 1076 9.73 34.42 13.90
N GLU A 1077 9.59 34.68 12.60
CA GLU A 1077 10.32 33.94 11.57
C GLU A 1077 11.84 34.10 11.74
N GLU A 1078 12.31 35.34 11.91
CA GLU A 1078 13.72 35.63 12.16
C GLU A 1078 14.23 35.05 13.48
N LEU A 1079 13.40 35.09 14.53
CA LEU A 1079 13.74 34.43 15.79
C LEU A 1079 13.82 32.91 15.59
N PHE A 1080 12.89 32.31 14.86
CA PHE A 1080 12.84 30.87 14.64
C PHE A 1080 14.06 30.40 13.86
N TYR A 1081 14.41 31.07 12.77
CA TYR A 1081 15.59 30.74 12.00
C TYR A 1081 16.89 30.84 12.83
N ARG A 1082 17.05 31.89 13.63
CA ARG A 1082 18.20 32.02 14.55
C ARG A 1082 18.26 30.90 15.59
N VAL A 1083 17.11 30.46 16.11
CA VAL A 1083 17.06 29.31 17.03
C VAL A 1083 17.53 28.04 16.34
N LEU A 1084 17.13 27.81 15.08
CA LEU A 1084 17.61 26.66 14.32
C LEU A 1084 19.13 26.68 14.11
N GLU A 1085 19.71 27.84 13.79
CA GLU A 1085 21.17 28.01 13.68
C GLU A 1085 21.88 27.77 15.02
N GLN A 1086 21.31 28.25 16.13
CA GLN A 1086 21.86 28.04 17.47
C GLN A 1086 21.81 26.57 17.89
N GLU A 1087 20.71 25.88 17.64
CA GLU A 1087 20.59 24.44 17.96
C GLU A 1087 21.45 23.59 17.02
N ASN A 1088 21.69 24.03 15.78
CA ASN A 1088 22.63 23.39 14.86
C ASN A 1088 24.07 23.46 15.37
N ALA A 1089 24.51 24.62 15.85
CA ALA A 1089 25.87 24.81 16.34
C ALA A 1089 26.23 23.94 17.57
N LYS A 1090 25.22 23.42 18.31
CA LYS A 1090 25.41 22.51 19.45
C LYS A 1090 25.67 21.05 19.05
N LEU A 1091 25.49 20.71 17.76
CA LEU A 1091 25.75 19.36 17.26
C LEU A 1091 27.23 19.22 16.85
N PRO A 1092 27.83 18.01 16.99
CA PRO A 1092 29.11 17.70 16.36
C PRO A 1092 29.10 18.04 14.87
N GLU A 1093 30.21 18.52 14.31
CA GLU A 1093 30.29 19.00 12.91
C GLU A 1093 29.76 17.98 11.89
N SER A 1094 30.06 16.68 12.09
CA SER A 1094 29.55 15.59 11.26
C SER A 1094 28.04 15.35 11.34
N LEU A 1095 27.37 15.92 12.34
CA LEU A 1095 25.92 15.86 12.56
C LEU A 1095 25.22 17.20 12.29
N GLN A 1096 25.97 18.29 12.05
CA GLN A 1096 25.41 19.60 11.72
C GLN A 1096 24.77 19.63 10.33
N ILE A 1097 25.23 18.78 9.41
CA ILE A 1097 24.71 18.70 8.06
C ILE A 1097 24.23 17.27 7.79
N LEU A 1098 22.97 17.15 7.40
CA LEU A 1098 22.36 15.90 6.98
C LEU A 1098 21.82 16.10 5.57
N MET A 1099 22.48 15.48 4.58
CA MET A 1099 22.09 15.55 3.17
C MET A 1099 21.97 16.96 2.57
N GLY A 1100 22.88 17.86 2.95
CA GLY A 1100 22.87 19.25 2.49
C GLY A 1100 21.83 20.13 3.18
N TRP A 1101 21.16 19.62 4.23
CA TRP A 1101 20.35 20.39 5.15
C TRP A 1101 21.08 20.58 6.47
N GLN A 1102 20.93 21.74 7.08
CA GLN A 1102 21.39 21.96 8.45
C GLN A 1102 20.43 21.26 9.43
N VAL A 1103 20.97 20.69 10.50
CA VAL A 1103 20.23 19.90 11.49
C VAL A 1103 20.08 20.68 12.79
N ALA A 1104 18.87 20.83 13.30
CA ALA A 1104 18.59 21.35 14.63
C ALA A 1104 17.83 20.29 15.45
N VAL A 1105 18.14 20.19 16.74
CA VAL A 1105 17.40 19.33 17.68
C VAL A 1105 16.70 20.24 18.68
N LEU A 1106 15.38 20.38 18.54
CA LEU A 1106 14.57 21.24 19.40
C LEU A 1106 14.03 20.44 20.59
N PRO A 1107 14.10 20.94 21.83
CA PRO A 1107 13.55 20.23 22.99
C PRO A 1107 12.02 20.14 22.93
N VAL A 1108 11.45 19.02 23.39
CA VAL A 1108 10.01 18.77 23.49
C VAL A 1108 9.65 18.45 24.94
N LEU A 1109 8.55 19.02 25.44
CA LEU A 1109 8.10 18.82 26.82
C LEU A 1109 6.97 17.80 26.88
N TYR A 1110 7.10 16.85 27.82
CA TYR A 1110 6.16 15.78 28.10
C TYR A 1110 5.67 15.85 29.56
N GLY A 1111 4.60 15.10 29.87
CA GLY A 1111 3.71 15.20 31.04
C GLY A 1111 4.36 15.47 32.41
N SER A 1112 5.58 15.00 32.64
CA SER A 1112 6.31 15.14 33.90
C SER A 1112 7.15 16.42 34.04
N ASP A 1113 7.55 17.08 32.94
CA ASP A 1113 8.44 18.25 32.93
C ASP A 1113 7.69 19.59 32.74
N GLY A 1114 6.46 19.55 32.21
CA GLY A 1114 5.60 20.72 32.05
C GLY A 1114 4.86 21.03 33.33
N ILE A 1115 5.55 21.69 34.26
CA ILE A 1115 5.11 21.94 35.64
C ILE A 1115 3.61 22.30 35.74
N GLN A 1116 2.94 21.50 36.57
CA GLN A 1116 1.72 21.80 37.33
C GLN A 1116 1.70 23.27 37.81
N ALA A 1117 0.52 23.87 37.80
CA ALA A 1117 0.26 25.25 38.22
C ALA A 1117 0.89 25.67 39.55
#